data_AF-A0A1B9ER21-F1
#
_entry.id   AF-A0A1B9ER21-F1
#
_cell.length_a   1.000
_cell.length_b   1.000
_cell.length_c   1.000
_cell.angle_alpha   90.00
_cell.angle_beta   90.00
_cell.angle_gamma   90.00
#
_symmetry.space_group_name_H-M   'P 1'
#
loop_
_entity.id
_entity.type
_entity.pdbx_description
1 polymer ?
#
loop_
_entity_poly.entity_id
_entity_poly.type
_entity_poly.pdbx_seq_one_letter_code
_entity_poly.pdbx_strand_id
1 'polypeptide(L)'
;MRFGVLGSLVVEDGEGNTVTVPERKVRALLADLLAHGGGPVSADRLIHDLWGDAPPGNPAGALQAKVSQLRRALGRDRVVRQPPGYRLRLERGTDEVDADRFRALVTEARPVRDPGTRAELLTQALALWRGPAYADFADAPFAREAAQRLAEQRLSVLEEQAEARWEAGDHVLLAGELADLVARHPLRERLRAVQMRALYSAGRQSEALASYDDLRGRLVEELGVDPGPELAALQRAVLRQDPVLMPPVASAVAPVVPVASVPSVPPVPPVVPGPQENLPVPLTPLVGRHDVLARIAELLVGERLVTLTGPGGVGKTRLAVAAATAERDRPAADGPGDGIWFVEFAGVRTGTPADLAQIVAATLGIRDDAPSAVPGAGVGTGAGTGPGAGDLSLPHRLAAVLRDRRTLLVLDNCEHVVDAAARLAELLLRTAPGLRILATGQEPLGLAGEAVFLVDPLPPAEAARLFVERAGASAPGFPRDPDGPEREAVAEICRRLDGIPLALELAATRVRALGVRELAERLGDRFRVLATGQRGAPARQQTLRAMIDWSWELLGVPERVVLRRLAVHRDGCDLAAAEAVCAGDGVAREDVPDLVGRLVDRSLVVVANGPDGPRYRLLESVAAYAAEHLHATDGFAAVRRRHLLHYLTLAERAEPRLRGPEQRRWLDRLDTEAGNLRAALDEAVRRAPDSPGAVDEAVRSATALAWWWLLRGRLTEARRSLHAVLVVVPEDSAELVLLHRAFALLTGDAGETGETGSATGVSGTDAVATGIAAVAEAVPDPVRRARALWLCAYGLFSAGDTAGAEALNARALALATAEDDPWGTAAALGLRSTLALTGGDLDGLGRDGRRSAALFHELGDSWGELQTVSPLAVLAEIKGAYEEAEQRQLEGLRIARDLGLEAEVSARLSGLGRLALLARDWDRARDLHERARRIAAEQGYTYGEIHSGMGLALGARRSGDLDAAEAHLLRIRDGFAAVSSRAGDHLLCAELGFIAELRGEAGAAAAHHLRGLDIARVLAEPRALALSLEGLAGAAALIGDGPAAVCAARLLGAAAAARRRAGAPLPPAERGDVDRVTAAARAVLGAPAFTEAFGAGERGGREGSEGTEDAVRGVRALLEPPAGRCLPAPIRT
;
A
#
# COMPACT_ATOMS: atom_id res chain seq x y z
N MET A 1 -58.40 13.14 -17.21
CA MET A 1 -57.42 12.46 -18.10
C MET A 1 -56.07 12.54 -17.44
N ARG A 2 -55.15 11.61 -17.71
CA ARG A 2 -53.77 11.67 -17.21
C ARG A 2 -52.77 11.67 -18.37
N PHE A 3 -51.70 12.44 -18.24
CA PHE A 3 -50.65 12.61 -19.22
C PHE A 3 -49.32 12.16 -18.61
N GLY A 4 -48.70 11.17 -19.23
CA GLY A 4 -47.42 10.61 -18.81
C GLY A 4 -46.27 11.22 -19.61
N VAL A 5 -45.41 12.02 -18.98
CA VAL A 5 -44.21 12.62 -19.60
C VAL A 5 -42.91 12.17 -18.93
N LEU A 6 -42.95 11.48 -17.80
CA LEU A 6 -41.79 10.88 -17.12
C LEU A 6 -41.38 9.55 -17.77
N GLY A 7 -41.22 9.55 -19.10
CA GLY A 7 -40.98 8.38 -19.95
C GLY A 7 -41.44 8.64 -21.37
N SER A 8 -41.78 7.58 -22.12
CA SER A 8 -42.54 7.72 -23.37
C SER A 8 -43.89 8.40 -23.12
N LEU A 9 -44.39 9.15 -24.12
CA LEU A 9 -45.61 9.94 -23.96
C LEU A 9 -46.83 9.01 -23.87
N VAL A 10 -47.52 9.00 -22.73
CA VAL A 10 -48.74 8.20 -22.51
C VAL A 10 -49.91 9.12 -22.20
N VAL A 11 -51.11 8.73 -22.62
CA VAL A 11 -52.36 9.42 -22.27
C VAL A 11 -53.34 8.38 -21.76
N GLU A 12 -53.98 8.66 -20.62
CA GLU A 12 -55.00 7.80 -20.02
C GLU A 12 -56.31 8.59 -19.82
N ASP A 13 -57.44 7.91 -19.96
CA ASP A 13 -58.75 8.50 -19.68
C ASP A 13 -59.07 8.52 -18.16
N GLY A 14 -60.30 8.89 -17.79
CA GLY A 14 -60.72 8.94 -16.38
C GLY A 14 -60.87 7.57 -15.71
N GLU A 15 -60.88 6.48 -16.50
CA GLU A 15 -61.02 5.09 -16.06
C GLU A 15 -59.65 4.36 -16.04
N GLY A 16 -58.59 5.02 -16.50
CA GLY A 16 -57.23 4.47 -16.58
C GLY A 16 -56.92 3.74 -17.88
N ASN A 17 -57.79 3.80 -18.89
CA ASN A 17 -57.53 3.18 -20.20
C ASN A 17 -56.61 4.07 -21.05
N THR A 18 -55.66 3.47 -21.77
CA THR A 18 -54.75 4.22 -22.65
C THR A 18 -55.48 4.81 -23.86
N VAL A 19 -55.40 6.13 -24.02
CA VAL A 19 -55.91 6.87 -25.17
C VAL A 19 -54.85 6.91 -26.27
N THR A 20 -55.17 6.34 -27.43
CA THR A 20 -54.25 6.35 -28.58
C THR A 20 -54.28 7.71 -29.28
N VAL A 21 -53.15 8.43 -29.26
CA VAL A 21 -52.95 9.64 -30.08
C VAL A 21 -52.31 9.21 -31.41
N PRO A 22 -53.07 9.21 -32.52
CA PRO A 22 -52.59 8.70 -33.80
C PRO A 22 -51.56 9.64 -34.41
N GLU A 23 -50.58 9.09 -35.14
CA GLU A 23 -49.56 9.82 -35.90
C GLU A 23 -48.50 10.58 -35.05
N ARG A 24 -47.22 10.43 -35.43
CA ARG A 24 -46.07 10.99 -34.70
C ARG A 24 -46.13 12.52 -34.54
N LYS A 25 -46.58 13.26 -35.56
CA LYS A 25 -46.68 14.74 -35.50
C LYS A 25 -47.80 15.24 -34.57
N VAL A 26 -48.88 14.47 -34.38
CA VAL A 26 -49.94 14.81 -33.43
C VAL A 26 -49.47 14.55 -31.99
N ARG A 27 -48.73 13.45 -31.78
CA ARG A 27 -48.05 13.18 -30.50
C ARG A 27 -47.00 14.25 -30.18
N ALA A 28 -46.24 14.71 -31.17
CA ALA A 28 -45.28 15.81 -31.00
C ALA A 28 -45.99 17.13 -30.60
N LEU A 29 -47.12 17.45 -31.23
CA LEU A 29 -47.95 18.62 -30.86
C LEU A 29 -48.43 18.54 -29.41
N LEU A 30 -48.84 17.36 -28.94
CA LEU A 30 -49.23 17.15 -27.55
C LEU A 30 -48.03 17.31 -26.60
N ALA A 31 -46.89 16.71 -26.93
CA ALA A 31 -45.66 16.82 -26.14
C ALA A 31 -45.19 18.28 -26.03
N ASP A 32 -45.29 19.06 -27.11
CA ASP A 32 -44.94 20.49 -27.14
C ASP A 32 -45.82 21.32 -26.20
N LEU A 33 -47.15 21.13 -26.29
CA LEU A 33 -48.08 21.81 -25.37
C LEU A 33 -47.85 21.43 -23.89
N LEU A 34 -47.47 20.18 -23.62
CA LEU A 34 -47.14 19.70 -22.27
C LEU A 34 -45.79 20.22 -21.77
N ALA A 35 -44.77 20.32 -22.65
CA ALA A 35 -43.48 20.92 -22.33
C ALA A 35 -43.61 22.41 -21.93
N HIS A 36 -44.63 23.08 -22.46
CA HIS A 36 -45.04 24.44 -22.10
C HIS A 36 -46.06 24.52 -20.95
N GLY A 37 -46.22 23.44 -20.16
CA GLY A 37 -47.10 23.41 -18.98
C GLY A 37 -48.58 23.61 -19.30
N GLY A 38 -49.03 23.28 -20.52
CA GLY A 38 -50.38 23.55 -20.99
C GLY A 38 -50.69 25.05 -21.19
N GLY A 39 -49.64 25.89 -21.25
CA GLY A 39 -49.74 27.31 -21.58
C GLY A 39 -50.03 27.56 -23.08
N PRO A 40 -50.36 28.80 -23.47
CA PRO A 40 -50.51 29.16 -24.87
C PRO A 40 -49.17 29.17 -25.60
N VAL A 41 -49.08 28.39 -26.68
CA VAL A 41 -47.95 28.37 -27.63
C VAL A 41 -48.43 28.96 -28.95
N SER A 42 -47.65 29.88 -29.55
CA SER A 42 -48.05 30.55 -30.80
C SER A 42 -48.15 29.57 -31.96
N ALA A 43 -49.02 29.85 -32.94
CA ALA A 43 -49.15 29.00 -34.11
C ALA A 43 -47.83 28.88 -34.89
N ASP A 44 -47.08 29.98 -35.01
CA ASP A 44 -45.79 30.00 -35.71
C ASP A 44 -44.74 29.14 -35.01
N ARG A 45 -44.71 29.16 -33.65
CA ARG A 45 -43.82 28.30 -32.87
C ARG A 45 -44.17 26.84 -33.01
N LEU A 46 -45.45 26.48 -32.87
CA LEU A 46 -45.91 25.10 -33.09
C LEU A 46 -45.62 24.60 -34.51
N ILE A 47 -45.67 25.48 -35.52
CA ILE A 47 -45.28 25.14 -36.89
C ILE A 47 -43.76 24.86 -36.96
N HIS A 48 -42.95 25.75 -36.39
CA HIS A 48 -41.51 25.58 -36.37
C HIS A 48 -41.10 24.31 -35.60
N ASP A 49 -41.66 24.08 -34.42
CA ASP A 49 -41.33 22.92 -33.58
C ASP A 49 -41.76 21.59 -34.22
N LEU A 50 -42.84 21.59 -35.01
CA LEU A 50 -43.30 20.41 -35.73
C LEU A 50 -42.59 20.16 -37.05
N TRP A 51 -42.15 21.16 -37.80
CA TRP A 51 -41.63 20.96 -39.17
C TRP A 51 -40.22 21.50 -39.43
N GLY A 52 -39.63 22.22 -38.47
CA GLY A 52 -38.31 22.85 -38.59
C GLY A 52 -38.24 23.78 -39.78
N ASP A 53 -37.15 23.70 -40.53
CA ASP A 53 -36.89 24.53 -41.72
C ASP A 53 -37.62 24.06 -42.99
N ALA A 54 -38.40 22.97 -42.91
CA ALA A 54 -39.13 22.38 -44.05
C ALA A 54 -40.65 22.31 -43.82
N PRO A 55 -41.35 23.46 -43.70
CA PRO A 55 -42.79 23.47 -43.46
C PRO A 55 -43.58 23.03 -44.72
N PRO A 56 -44.78 22.44 -44.55
CA PRO A 56 -45.62 22.04 -45.66
C PRO A 56 -46.18 23.26 -46.41
N GLY A 57 -46.60 23.10 -47.67
CA GLY A 57 -47.02 24.23 -48.53
C GLY A 57 -48.14 25.13 -47.98
N ASN A 58 -48.96 24.64 -47.03
CA ASN A 58 -49.85 25.46 -46.20
C ASN A 58 -49.65 25.12 -44.70
N PRO A 59 -48.69 25.77 -44.01
CA PRO A 59 -48.32 25.43 -42.64
C PRO A 59 -49.45 25.63 -41.63
N ALA A 60 -50.21 26.73 -41.78
CA ALA A 60 -51.35 27.01 -40.91
C ALA A 60 -52.47 25.97 -41.09
N GLY A 61 -52.80 25.60 -42.34
CA GLY A 61 -53.78 24.55 -42.63
C GLY A 61 -53.35 23.17 -42.10
N ALA A 62 -52.06 22.83 -42.24
CA ALA A 62 -51.49 21.60 -41.71
C ALA A 62 -51.55 21.54 -40.18
N LEU A 63 -51.21 22.63 -39.49
CA LEU A 63 -51.35 22.73 -38.03
C LEU A 63 -52.81 22.56 -37.59
N GLN A 64 -53.77 23.20 -38.27
CA GLN A 64 -55.20 23.05 -37.97
C GLN A 64 -55.66 21.59 -38.10
N ALA A 65 -55.16 20.86 -39.11
CA ALA A 65 -55.46 19.44 -39.26
C ALA A 65 -54.92 18.61 -38.09
N LYS A 66 -53.68 18.86 -37.63
CA LYS A 66 -53.10 18.17 -36.46
C LYS A 66 -53.82 18.53 -35.16
N VAL A 67 -54.20 19.80 -34.96
CA VAL A 67 -55.03 20.23 -33.83
C VAL A 67 -56.41 19.55 -33.86
N SER A 68 -57.03 19.41 -35.04
CA SER A 68 -58.31 18.71 -35.17
C SER A 68 -58.20 17.22 -34.85
N GLN A 69 -57.09 16.57 -35.22
CA GLN A 69 -56.81 15.18 -34.85
C GLN A 69 -56.57 15.03 -33.34
N LEU A 70 -55.80 15.94 -32.73
CA LEU A 70 -55.58 15.95 -31.29
C LEU A 70 -56.89 16.19 -30.51
N ARG A 71 -57.77 17.08 -30.98
CA ARG A 71 -59.10 17.31 -30.40
C ARG A 71 -60.03 16.11 -30.51
N ARG A 72 -59.88 15.27 -31.54
CA ARG A 72 -60.65 14.01 -31.63
C ARG A 72 -60.19 13.00 -30.58
N ALA A 73 -58.90 12.97 -30.26
CA ALA A 73 -58.34 12.09 -29.23
C ALA A 73 -58.62 12.59 -27.80
N LEU A 74 -58.48 13.90 -27.53
CA LEU A 74 -58.53 14.46 -26.18
C LEU A 74 -59.82 15.22 -25.84
N GLY A 75 -60.67 15.50 -26.84
CA GLY A 75 -61.84 16.37 -26.70
C GLY A 75 -61.57 17.83 -27.08
N ARG A 76 -62.58 18.49 -27.62
CA ARG A 76 -62.49 19.89 -28.11
C ARG A 76 -62.22 20.91 -27.01
N ASP A 77 -62.72 20.65 -25.80
CA ASP A 77 -62.60 21.54 -24.66
C ASP A 77 -61.23 21.48 -23.97
N ARG A 78 -60.42 20.46 -24.29
CA ARG A 78 -59.06 20.29 -23.79
C ARG A 78 -58.03 21.05 -24.62
N VAL A 79 -58.17 21.11 -25.95
CA VAL A 79 -57.24 21.86 -26.81
C VAL A 79 -57.89 23.14 -27.30
N VAL A 80 -57.57 24.26 -26.66
CA VAL A 80 -58.26 25.54 -26.83
C VAL A 80 -57.40 26.48 -27.67
N ARG A 81 -58.04 27.19 -28.60
CA ARG A 81 -57.39 28.29 -29.32
C ARG A 81 -57.47 29.55 -28.46
N GLN A 82 -56.32 30.13 -28.13
CA GLN A 82 -56.21 31.38 -27.36
C GLN A 82 -55.04 32.18 -27.95
N PRO A 83 -55.20 33.48 -28.27
CA PRO A 83 -54.10 34.29 -28.80
C PRO A 83 -52.85 34.21 -27.90
N PRO A 84 -51.64 33.97 -28.46
CA PRO A 84 -51.29 33.93 -29.88
C PRO A 84 -51.36 32.55 -30.59
N GLY A 85 -51.95 31.50 -30.01
CA GLY A 85 -52.06 30.19 -30.67
C GLY A 85 -52.94 29.16 -29.97
N TYR A 86 -52.36 28.06 -29.49
CA TYR A 86 -53.07 26.94 -28.88
C TYR A 86 -52.53 26.60 -27.49
N ARG A 87 -53.40 26.11 -26.61
CA ARG A 87 -53.04 25.61 -25.29
C ARG A 87 -53.76 24.31 -24.96
N LEU A 88 -53.15 23.51 -24.10
CA LEU A 88 -53.78 22.36 -23.46
C LEU A 88 -54.37 22.78 -22.12
N ARG A 89 -55.69 22.67 -21.95
CA ARG A 89 -56.39 22.96 -20.69
C ARG A 89 -56.25 21.77 -19.75
N LEU A 90 -55.36 21.93 -18.79
CA LEU A 90 -55.19 21.04 -17.64
C LEU A 90 -56.12 21.50 -16.51
N GLU A 91 -56.73 20.55 -15.80
CA GLU A 91 -57.53 20.83 -14.61
C GLU A 91 -56.62 21.31 -13.46
N ARG A 92 -56.98 22.44 -12.83
CA ARG A 92 -56.16 23.02 -11.75
C ARG A 92 -56.32 22.20 -10.47
N GLY A 93 -55.20 21.84 -9.84
CA GLY A 93 -55.17 21.14 -8.55
C GLY A 93 -55.34 19.63 -8.64
N THR A 94 -55.53 19.09 -9.84
CA THR A 94 -55.48 17.65 -10.13
C THR A 94 -54.13 17.35 -10.77
N ASP A 95 -53.37 16.40 -10.24
CA ASP A 95 -52.08 15.95 -10.79
C ASP A 95 -52.26 15.21 -12.14
N GLU A 96 -52.89 15.86 -13.14
CA GLU A 96 -53.18 15.29 -14.45
C GLU A 96 -51.91 14.97 -15.23
N VAL A 97 -50.78 15.62 -14.92
CA VAL A 97 -49.48 15.30 -15.51
C VAL A 97 -48.64 14.57 -14.45
N ASP A 98 -48.06 13.42 -14.80
CA ASP A 98 -47.24 12.64 -13.86
C ASP A 98 -46.04 13.43 -13.29
N ALA A 99 -45.51 14.39 -14.04
CA ALA A 99 -44.51 15.35 -13.57
C ALA A 99 -45.02 16.25 -12.43
N ASP A 100 -46.30 16.63 -12.43
CA ASP A 100 -46.90 17.42 -11.35
C ASP A 100 -47.18 16.53 -10.13
N ARG A 101 -47.62 15.28 -10.35
CA ARG A 101 -47.75 14.28 -9.28
C ARG A 101 -46.41 14.01 -8.57
N PHE A 102 -45.34 13.88 -9.36
CA PHE A 102 -43.98 13.72 -8.85
C PHE A 102 -43.58 14.90 -7.96
N ARG A 103 -43.83 16.14 -8.38
CA ARG A 103 -43.54 17.34 -7.57
C ARG A 103 -44.40 17.43 -6.32
N ALA A 104 -45.67 17.02 -6.40
CA ALA A 104 -46.58 17.00 -5.26
C ALA A 104 -46.07 16.02 -4.18
N LEU A 105 -45.71 14.78 -4.55
CA LEU A 105 -45.15 13.79 -3.63
C LEU A 105 -43.82 14.24 -3.00
N VAL A 106 -42.94 14.88 -3.78
CA VAL A 106 -41.69 15.45 -3.25
C VAL A 106 -41.97 16.58 -2.26
N THR A 107 -42.97 17.43 -2.55
CA THR A 107 -43.39 18.51 -1.65
C THR A 107 -44.00 17.97 -0.36
N GLU A 108 -44.75 16.87 -0.44
CA GLU A 108 -45.32 16.16 0.70
C GLU A 108 -44.25 15.48 1.56
N ALA A 109 -43.21 14.92 0.94
CA ALA A 109 -42.13 14.22 1.64
C ALA A 109 -41.23 15.16 2.47
N ARG A 110 -40.90 16.34 1.97
CA ARG A 110 -39.94 17.26 2.59
C ARG A 110 -40.23 17.68 4.06
N PRO A 111 -41.48 17.97 4.47
CA PRO A 111 -41.79 18.28 5.87
C PRO A 111 -41.83 17.05 6.79
N VAL A 112 -41.76 15.82 6.27
CA VAL A 112 -41.82 14.59 7.07
C VAL A 112 -40.53 14.41 7.87
N ARG A 113 -40.66 14.26 9.18
CA ARG A 113 -39.52 14.09 10.11
C ARG A 113 -39.04 12.65 10.23
N ASP A 114 -39.94 11.69 10.04
CA ASP A 114 -39.59 10.26 10.10
C ASP A 114 -38.83 9.86 8.81
N PRO A 115 -37.56 9.41 8.90
CA PRO A 115 -36.75 9.11 7.72
C PRO A 115 -37.32 7.98 6.86
N GLY A 116 -37.93 6.96 7.48
CA GLY A 116 -38.55 5.84 6.77
C GLY A 116 -39.75 6.29 5.92
N THR A 117 -40.70 7.00 6.52
CA THR A 117 -41.88 7.56 5.83
C THR A 117 -41.47 8.54 4.73
N ARG A 118 -40.43 9.36 4.97
CA ARG A 118 -39.89 10.27 3.94
C ARG A 118 -39.28 9.50 2.77
N ALA A 119 -38.49 8.45 3.04
CA ALA A 119 -37.92 7.60 2.00
C ALA A 119 -39.00 6.89 1.18
N GLU A 120 -40.09 6.43 1.80
CA GLU A 120 -41.23 5.79 1.11
C GLU A 120 -41.93 6.75 0.14
N LEU A 121 -42.23 7.99 0.57
CA LEU A 121 -42.87 8.99 -0.30
C LEU A 121 -41.97 9.38 -1.49
N LEU A 122 -40.66 9.52 -1.27
CA LEU A 122 -39.70 9.80 -2.35
C LEU A 122 -39.57 8.60 -3.30
N THR A 123 -39.65 7.37 -2.78
CA THR A 123 -39.70 6.14 -3.59
C THR A 123 -40.94 6.10 -4.47
N GLN A 124 -42.11 6.45 -3.91
CA GLN A 124 -43.35 6.57 -4.69
C GLN A 124 -43.25 7.63 -5.79
N ALA A 125 -42.60 8.77 -5.52
CA ALA A 125 -42.36 9.79 -6.52
C ALA A 125 -41.46 9.27 -7.66
N LEU A 126 -40.36 8.58 -7.31
CA LEU A 126 -39.44 8.00 -8.28
C LEU A 126 -40.07 6.87 -9.11
N ALA A 127 -41.02 6.12 -8.54
CA ALA A 127 -41.74 5.04 -9.23
C ALA A 127 -42.63 5.54 -10.41
N LEU A 128 -42.94 6.84 -10.47
CA LEU A 128 -43.66 7.43 -11.61
C LEU A 128 -42.82 7.48 -12.89
N TRP A 129 -41.49 7.37 -12.77
CA TRP A 129 -40.55 7.40 -13.89
C TRP A 129 -40.47 6.06 -14.61
N ARG A 130 -40.86 6.05 -15.89
CA ARG A 130 -40.83 4.87 -16.79
C ARG A 130 -39.64 4.90 -17.76
N GLY A 131 -38.80 5.93 -17.69
CA GLY A 131 -37.66 6.15 -18.59
C GLY A 131 -37.17 7.60 -18.54
N PRO A 132 -36.33 8.05 -19.49
CA PRO A 132 -36.02 9.47 -19.68
C PRO A 132 -37.29 10.30 -19.93
N ALA A 133 -37.35 11.52 -19.38
CA ALA A 133 -38.50 12.39 -19.61
C ALA A 133 -38.64 12.71 -21.11
N TYR A 134 -39.87 12.66 -21.63
CA TYR A 134 -40.19 12.82 -23.05
C TYR A 134 -39.37 11.88 -23.96
N ALA A 135 -39.18 10.61 -23.60
CA ALA A 135 -38.30 9.67 -24.32
C ALA A 135 -38.54 9.61 -25.85
N ASP A 136 -39.80 9.70 -26.29
CA ASP A 136 -40.18 9.68 -27.72
C ASP A 136 -39.74 10.94 -28.50
N PHE A 137 -39.38 12.00 -27.78
CA PHE A 137 -39.09 13.35 -28.29
C PHE A 137 -37.83 13.97 -27.64
N ALA A 138 -36.94 13.15 -27.07
CA ALA A 138 -35.76 13.63 -26.34
C ALA A 138 -34.84 14.53 -27.19
N ASP A 139 -34.75 14.25 -28.49
CA ASP A 139 -33.93 15.03 -29.43
C ASP A 139 -34.62 16.31 -29.94
N ALA A 140 -35.93 16.44 -29.71
CA ALA A 140 -36.72 17.56 -30.22
C ALA A 140 -36.41 18.85 -29.45
N PRO A 141 -36.09 19.98 -30.13
CA PRO A 141 -35.71 21.23 -29.46
C PRO A 141 -36.74 21.74 -28.44
N PHE A 142 -38.04 21.60 -28.73
CA PHE A 142 -39.12 22.06 -27.85
C PHE A 142 -39.21 21.30 -26.51
N ALA A 143 -38.76 20.04 -26.46
CA ALA A 143 -38.86 19.19 -25.27
C ALA A 143 -37.58 19.18 -24.43
N ARG A 144 -36.44 19.56 -25.02
CA ARG A 144 -35.11 19.44 -24.41
C ARG A 144 -34.99 20.14 -23.06
N GLU A 145 -35.43 21.40 -22.95
CA GLU A 145 -35.36 22.15 -21.68
C GLU A 145 -36.25 21.54 -20.60
N ALA A 146 -37.45 21.08 -20.96
CA ALA A 146 -38.37 20.45 -20.03
C ALA A 146 -37.83 19.10 -19.55
N ALA A 147 -37.29 18.29 -20.47
CA ALA A 147 -36.69 17.00 -20.17
C ALA A 147 -35.43 17.15 -19.27
N GLN A 148 -34.54 18.10 -19.57
CA GLN A 148 -33.35 18.36 -18.77
C GLN A 148 -33.71 18.81 -17.35
N ARG A 149 -34.69 19.72 -17.22
CA ARG A 149 -35.17 20.20 -15.91
C ARG A 149 -35.78 19.07 -15.08
N LEU A 150 -36.54 18.17 -15.70
CA LEU A 150 -37.12 17.02 -15.02
C LEU A 150 -36.03 16.01 -14.62
N ALA A 151 -35.04 15.76 -15.49
CA ALA A 151 -33.91 14.88 -15.18
C ALA A 151 -33.09 15.41 -13.99
N GLU A 152 -32.87 16.72 -13.93
CA GLU A 152 -32.24 17.41 -12.81
C GLU A 152 -33.04 17.23 -11.51
N GLN A 153 -34.36 17.43 -11.57
CA GLN A 153 -35.26 17.20 -10.43
C GLN A 153 -35.23 15.73 -9.96
N ARG A 154 -35.17 14.77 -10.89
CA ARG A 154 -35.06 13.34 -10.56
C ARG A 154 -33.78 13.06 -9.77
N LEU A 155 -32.66 13.62 -10.19
CA LEU A 155 -31.37 13.42 -9.51
C LEU A 155 -31.37 14.02 -8.11
N SER A 156 -31.90 15.23 -7.93
CA SER A 156 -32.07 15.82 -6.59
C SER A 156 -32.94 14.97 -5.68
N VAL A 157 -33.98 14.32 -6.22
CA VAL A 157 -34.88 13.45 -5.45
C VAL A 157 -34.22 12.11 -5.10
N LEU A 158 -33.37 11.56 -5.99
CA LEU A 158 -32.55 10.38 -5.70
C LEU A 158 -31.56 10.68 -4.56
N GLU A 159 -30.95 11.86 -4.55
CA GLU A 159 -30.08 12.32 -3.46
C GLU A 159 -30.86 12.43 -2.13
N GLU A 160 -32.02 13.09 -2.13
CA GLU A 160 -32.90 13.22 -0.95
C GLU A 160 -33.40 11.86 -0.44
N GLN A 161 -33.72 10.92 -1.33
CA GLN A 161 -34.16 9.57 -0.97
C GLN A 161 -33.01 8.77 -0.34
N ALA A 162 -31.81 8.85 -0.92
CA ALA A 162 -30.64 8.19 -0.39
C ALA A 162 -30.28 8.70 1.02
N GLU A 163 -30.38 10.02 1.25
CA GLU A 163 -30.11 10.61 2.56
C GLU A 163 -31.16 10.17 3.60
N ALA A 164 -32.44 10.12 3.21
CA ALA A 164 -33.50 9.58 4.06
C ALA A 164 -33.32 8.08 4.40
N ARG A 165 -32.89 7.26 3.44
CA ARG A 165 -32.60 5.82 3.66
C ARG A 165 -31.38 5.61 4.55
N TRP A 166 -30.35 6.45 4.39
CA TRP A 166 -29.20 6.44 5.29
C TRP A 166 -29.63 6.80 6.72
N GLU A 167 -30.41 7.87 6.93
CA GLU A 167 -30.94 8.23 8.25
C GLU A 167 -31.83 7.12 8.87
N ALA A 168 -32.52 6.33 8.03
CA ALA A 168 -33.35 5.21 8.45
C ALA A 168 -32.56 3.92 8.79
N GLY A 169 -31.24 3.88 8.58
CA GLY A 169 -30.40 2.72 8.93
C GLY A 169 -30.15 1.72 7.79
N ASP A 170 -30.59 1.99 6.56
CA ASP A 170 -30.42 1.09 5.41
C ASP A 170 -29.07 1.31 4.72
N HIS A 171 -27.96 0.98 5.40
CA HIS A 171 -26.61 1.38 4.97
C HIS A 171 -25.99 0.46 3.90
N VAL A 172 -26.10 -0.86 4.06
CA VAL A 172 -25.38 -1.84 3.25
C VAL A 172 -25.92 -1.93 1.83
N LEU A 173 -27.25 -2.03 1.68
CA LEU A 173 -27.90 -2.10 0.36
C LEU A 173 -27.76 -0.75 -0.37
N LEU A 174 -27.94 0.35 0.34
CA LEU A 174 -27.78 1.70 -0.21
C LEU A 174 -26.37 1.95 -0.76
N ALA A 175 -25.31 1.50 -0.07
CA ALA A 175 -23.94 1.66 -0.54
C ALA A 175 -23.69 0.96 -1.90
N GLY A 176 -24.32 -0.20 -2.13
CA GLY A 176 -24.27 -0.90 -3.41
C GLY A 176 -25.07 -0.20 -4.51
N GLU A 177 -26.30 0.24 -4.20
CA GLU A 177 -27.18 0.91 -5.17
C GLU A 177 -26.64 2.26 -5.68
N LEU A 178 -25.92 3.00 -4.82
CA LEU A 178 -25.38 4.32 -5.17
C LEU A 178 -24.19 4.26 -6.14
N ALA A 179 -23.48 3.12 -6.25
CA ALA A 179 -22.29 2.99 -7.10
C ALA A 179 -22.57 3.32 -8.58
N ASP A 180 -23.67 2.80 -9.14
CA ASP A 180 -24.07 3.03 -10.54
C ASP A 180 -24.52 4.47 -10.82
N LEU A 181 -25.10 5.14 -9.82
CA LEU A 181 -25.50 6.55 -9.95
C LEU A 181 -24.27 7.45 -9.92
N VAL A 182 -23.32 7.15 -9.06
CA VAL A 182 -22.07 7.87 -8.92
C VAL A 182 -21.19 7.72 -10.16
N ALA A 183 -21.12 6.52 -10.76
CA ALA A 183 -20.41 6.31 -12.02
C ALA A 183 -21.00 7.15 -13.18
N ARG A 184 -22.32 7.37 -13.19
CA ARG A 184 -23.01 8.17 -14.22
C ARG A 184 -22.95 9.67 -13.97
N HIS A 185 -22.79 10.09 -12.72
CA HIS A 185 -22.75 11.49 -12.29
C HIS A 185 -21.54 11.77 -11.37
N PRO A 186 -20.31 11.58 -11.87
CA PRO A 186 -19.12 11.49 -11.01
C PRO A 186 -18.78 12.79 -10.30
N LEU A 187 -19.16 13.95 -10.86
CA LEU A 187 -18.88 15.28 -10.31
C LEU A 187 -19.93 15.78 -9.28
N ARG A 188 -20.95 14.99 -8.94
CA ARG A 188 -22.00 15.43 -7.99
C ARG A 188 -21.60 15.21 -6.54
N GLU A 189 -21.22 16.29 -5.87
CA GLU A 189 -20.74 16.26 -4.48
C GLU A 189 -21.79 15.75 -3.47
N ARG A 190 -23.08 16.12 -3.61
CA ARG A 190 -24.14 15.65 -2.68
C ARG A 190 -24.36 14.14 -2.77
N LEU A 191 -24.32 13.60 -3.99
CA LEU A 191 -24.42 12.16 -4.24
C LEU A 191 -23.20 11.42 -3.67
N ARG A 192 -22.00 12.00 -3.83
CA ARG A 192 -20.77 11.48 -3.21
C ARG A 192 -20.84 11.51 -1.69
N ALA A 193 -21.39 12.57 -1.10
CA ALA A 193 -21.52 12.71 0.36
C ALA A 193 -22.39 11.59 0.96
N VAL A 194 -23.57 11.31 0.39
CA VAL A 194 -24.44 10.25 0.90
C VAL A 194 -23.84 8.86 0.67
N GLN A 195 -23.13 8.64 -0.44
CA GLN A 195 -22.39 7.39 -0.67
C GLN A 195 -21.28 7.20 0.37
N MET A 196 -20.50 8.24 0.67
CA MET A 196 -19.47 8.22 1.69
C MET A 196 -20.04 7.88 3.07
N ARG A 197 -21.18 8.48 3.44
CA ARG A 197 -21.88 8.16 4.70
C ARG A 197 -22.37 6.72 4.73
N ALA A 198 -23.00 6.24 3.66
CA ALA A 198 -23.48 4.86 3.57
C ALA A 198 -22.34 3.83 3.63
N LEU A 199 -21.24 4.07 2.90
CA LEU A 199 -20.03 3.22 2.94
C LEU A 199 -19.41 3.22 4.34
N TYR A 200 -19.27 4.38 4.97
CA TYR A 200 -18.75 4.49 6.32
C TYR A 200 -19.64 3.76 7.33
N SER A 201 -20.96 4.00 7.32
CA SER A 201 -21.93 3.32 8.20
C SER A 201 -22.04 1.82 7.92
N ALA A 202 -21.63 1.34 6.74
CA ALA A 202 -21.51 -0.08 6.40
C ALA A 202 -20.14 -0.69 6.76
N GLY A 203 -19.27 0.04 7.46
CA GLY A 203 -17.93 -0.42 7.86
C GLY A 203 -16.87 -0.35 6.75
N ARG A 204 -17.18 0.25 5.60
CA ARG A 204 -16.31 0.35 4.40
C ARG A 204 -15.61 1.70 4.35
N GLN A 205 -14.91 2.08 5.42
CA GLN A 205 -14.27 3.39 5.55
C GLN A 205 -13.27 3.71 4.42
N SER A 206 -12.45 2.73 4.02
CA SER A 206 -11.46 2.92 2.95
C SER A 206 -12.12 3.29 1.62
N GLU A 207 -13.28 2.71 1.33
CA GLU A 207 -14.03 3.00 0.09
C GLU A 207 -14.72 4.36 0.15
N ALA A 208 -15.16 4.80 1.34
CA ALA A 208 -15.67 6.16 1.53
C ALA A 208 -14.57 7.20 1.24
N LEU A 209 -13.34 6.98 1.71
CA LEU A 209 -12.21 7.87 1.44
C LEU A 209 -11.78 7.80 -0.03
N ALA A 210 -11.72 6.60 -0.63
CA ALA A 210 -11.43 6.44 -2.06
C ALA A 210 -12.46 7.17 -2.95
N SER A 211 -13.73 7.18 -2.55
CA SER A 211 -14.78 7.94 -3.26
C SER A 211 -14.58 9.45 -3.19
N TYR A 212 -14.03 9.98 -2.08
CA TYR A 212 -13.66 11.39 -1.97
C TYR A 212 -12.46 11.72 -2.87
N ASP A 213 -11.42 10.89 -2.84
CA ASP A 213 -10.20 11.13 -3.61
C ASP A 213 -10.45 11.04 -5.13
N ASP A 214 -11.28 10.10 -5.60
CA ASP A 214 -11.70 10.05 -7.01
C ASP A 214 -12.46 11.32 -7.43
N LEU A 215 -13.41 11.80 -6.61
CA LEU A 215 -14.11 13.05 -6.93
C LEU A 215 -13.15 14.25 -6.93
N ARG A 216 -12.24 14.34 -5.95
CA ARG A 216 -11.26 15.42 -5.86
C ARG A 216 -10.36 15.45 -7.10
N GLY A 217 -9.86 14.29 -7.53
CA GLY A 217 -9.06 14.18 -8.75
C GLY A 217 -9.81 14.74 -9.96
N ARG A 218 -11.07 14.33 -10.14
CA ARG A 218 -11.91 14.78 -11.26
C ARG A 218 -12.26 16.27 -11.21
N LEU A 219 -12.58 16.83 -10.03
CA LEU A 219 -12.87 18.26 -9.89
C LEU A 219 -11.65 19.13 -10.19
N VAL A 220 -10.46 18.70 -9.75
CA VAL A 220 -9.21 19.39 -10.04
C VAL A 220 -8.87 19.30 -11.53
N GLU A 221 -9.02 18.12 -12.14
CA GLU A 221 -8.69 17.90 -13.56
C GLU A 221 -9.67 18.58 -14.52
N GLU A 222 -10.99 18.45 -14.29
CA GLU A 222 -12.01 18.92 -15.23
C GLU A 222 -12.44 20.37 -14.99
N LEU A 223 -12.45 20.83 -13.73
CA LEU A 223 -12.99 22.13 -13.33
C LEU A 223 -11.95 23.05 -12.65
N GLY A 224 -10.78 22.53 -12.27
CA GLY A 224 -9.73 23.32 -11.60
C GLY A 224 -10.11 23.79 -10.19
N VAL A 225 -11.04 23.09 -9.52
CA VAL A 225 -11.55 23.46 -8.19
C VAL A 225 -11.40 22.31 -7.20
N ASP A 226 -11.23 22.64 -5.92
CA ASP A 226 -11.28 21.66 -4.83
C ASP A 226 -12.74 21.31 -4.45
N PRO A 227 -12.97 20.15 -3.80
CA PRO A 227 -14.27 19.80 -3.23
C PRO A 227 -14.81 20.84 -2.26
N GLY A 228 -16.13 21.01 -2.25
CA GLY A 228 -16.83 21.94 -1.39
C GLY A 228 -16.63 21.68 0.12
N PRO A 229 -16.86 22.69 0.97
CA PRO A 229 -16.54 22.63 2.40
C PRO A 229 -17.34 21.56 3.16
N GLU A 230 -18.56 21.25 2.72
CA GLU A 230 -19.40 20.20 3.32
C GLU A 230 -18.80 18.81 3.12
N LEU A 231 -18.31 18.52 1.92
CA LEU A 231 -17.69 17.23 1.61
C LEU A 231 -16.31 17.10 2.24
N ALA A 232 -15.52 18.18 2.25
CA ALA A 232 -14.25 18.23 2.98
C ALA A 232 -14.44 18.10 4.50
N ALA A 233 -15.55 18.60 5.06
CA ALA A 233 -15.92 18.37 6.46
C ALA A 233 -16.30 16.91 6.71
N LEU A 234 -17.05 16.29 5.80
CA LEU A 234 -17.40 14.87 5.88
C LEU A 234 -16.15 13.98 5.84
N GLN A 235 -15.20 14.25 4.93
CA GLN A 235 -13.93 13.52 4.88
C GLN A 235 -13.15 13.64 6.19
N ARG A 236 -13.07 14.84 6.79
CA ARG A 236 -12.47 15.03 8.11
C ARG A 236 -13.22 14.28 9.22
N ALA A 237 -14.54 14.26 9.19
CA ALA A 237 -15.37 13.51 10.14
C ALA A 237 -15.11 12.00 10.01
N VAL A 238 -15.00 11.47 8.79
CA VAL A 238 -14.68 10.06 8.52
C VAL A 238 -13.30 9.71 9.04
N LEU A 239 -12.30 10.58 8.81
CA LEU A 239 -10.93 10.41 9.32
C LEU A 239 -10.85 10.45 10.85
N ARG A 240 -11.71 11.26 11.51
CA ARG A 240 -11.80 11.38 12.96
C ARG A 240 -12.73 10.37 13.62
N GLN A 241 -13.44 9.57 12.82
CA GLN A 241 -14.50 8.67 13.28
C GLN A 241 -15.55 9.40 14.15
N ASP A 242 -15.97 10.57 13.67
CA ASP A 242 -16.86 11.45 14.43
C ASP A 242 -18.23 10.76 14.68
N PRO A 243 -18.71 10.69 15.93
CA PRO A 243 -20.02 10.11 16.27
C PRO A 243 -21.19 10.71 15.49
N VAL A 244 -21.04 11.93 14.95
CA VAL A 244 -22.04 12.57 14.07
C VAL A 244 -22.33 11.79 12.78
N LEU A 245 -21.47 10.84 12.40
CA LEU A 245 -21.63 9.97 11.24
C LEU A 245 -22.45 8.70 11.50
N MET A 246 -22.91 8.52 12.74
CA MET A 246 -23.81 7.46 13.13
C MET A 246 -25.21 8.05 13.40
N PRO A 247 -26.26 7.63 12.66
CA PRO A 247 -27.61 8.10 12.99
C PRO A 247 -28.02 7.62 14.39
N PRO A 248 -28.80 8.43 15.14
CA PRO A 248 -29.26 8.07 16.46
C PRO A 248 -30.16 6.83 16.38
N VAL A 249 -29.71 5.72 16.97
CA VAL A 249 -30.52 4.51 17.08
C VAL A 249 -31.78 4.84 17.89
N ALA A 250 -32.95 4.75 17.27
CA ALA A 250 -34.23 4.95 17.94
C ALA A 250 -34.43 3.84 18.99
N SER A 251 -34.13 4.17 20.25
CA SER A 251 -34.43 3.33 21.42
C SER A 251 -35.58 3.94 22.21
N ALA A 252 -36.62 3.14 22.47
CA ALA A 252 -37.79 3.51 23.26
C ALA A 252 -37.48 3.51 24.78
N VAL A 253 -37.68 4.68 25.44
CA VAL A 253 -38.32 4.96 26.77
C VAL A 253 -37.96 4.02 27.96
N ALA A 254 -37.44 4.38 29.16
CA ALA A 254 -37.56 5.52 30.12
C ALA A 254 -36.50 5.39 31.28
N PRO A 255 -36.55 6.15 32.42
CA PRO A 255 -36.42 7.60 32.63
C PRO A 255 -35.26 8.02 33.59
N VAL A 256 -35.10 9.33 33.71
CA VAL A 256 -34.03 10.18 34.32
C VAL A 256 -33.87 10.13 35.85
N VAL A 257 -32.62 10.22 36.36
CA VAL A 257 -32.18 11.04 37.53
C VAL A 257 -30.71 11.53 37.31
N PRO A 258 -30.31 12.77 37.67
CA PRO A 258 -29.07 13.42 37.19
C PRO A 258 -27.90 13.40 38.18
N VAL A 259 -26.66 13.58 37.68
CA VAL A 259 -25.62 14.57 38.11
C VAL A 259 -24.22 14.15 37.61
N ALA A 260 -23.61 15.07 36.85
CA ALA A 260 -22.17 15.31 36.60
C ALA A 260 -21.15 14.15 36.65
N SER A 261 -20.68 13.73 35.47
CA SER A 261 -19.28 13.34 35.18
C SER A 261 -19.14 13.09 33.67
N VAL A 262 -18.03 13.55 33.09
CA VAL A 262 -17.66 13.38 31.68
C VAL A 262 -17.46 11.86 31.40
N PRO A 263 -18.11 11.22 30.41
CA PRO A 263 -17.95 9.79 30.21
C PRO A 263 -16.68 9.46 29.41
N SER A 264 -15.91 8.54 30.00
CA SER A 264 -14.89 7.71 29.40
C SER A 264 -15.35 7.02 28.12
N VAL A 265 -14.51 7.06 27.09
CA VAL A 265 -14.64 6.26 25.86
C VAL A 265 -14.65 4.77 26.23
N PRO A 266 -15.61 3.94 25.76
CA PRO A 266 -15.58 2.51 26.00
C PRO A 266 -14.42 1.87 25.23
N PRO A 267 -13.81 0.78 25.75
CA PRO A 267 -12.70 0.12 25.07
C PRO A 267 -13.14 -0.37 23.70
N VAL A 268 -12.49 0.14 22.66
CA VAL A 268 -12.62 -0.33 21.29
C VAL A 268 -12.20 -1.80 21.28
N PRO A 269 -13.07 -2.77 20.91
CA PRO A 269 -12.61 -4.12 20.69
C PRO A 269 -11.57 -4.10 19.57
N PRO A 270 -10.48 -4.88 19.67
CA PRO A 270 -9.38 -4.80 18.71
C PRO A 270 -9.93 -5.00 17.29
N VAL A 271 -9.82 -3.97 16.46
CA VAL A 271 -10.01 -4.09 15.02
C VAL A 271 -8.88 -4.99 14.52
N VAL A 272 -9.19 -6.27 14.33
CA VAL A 272 -8.34 -7.19 13.60
C VAL A 272 -8.36 -6.72 12.14
N PRO A 273 -7.22 -6.31 11.55
CA PRO A 273 -7.17 -6.03 10.12
C PRO A 273 -7.66 -7.26 9.36
N GLY A 274 -8.47 -7.08 8.32
CA GLY A 274 -8.75 -8.17 7.39
C GLY A 274 -7.44 -8.70 6.78
N PRO A 275 -7.39 -9.97 6.35
CA PRO A 275 -6.16 -10.57 5.82
C PRO A 275 -5.59 -9.74 4.67
N GLN A 276 -4.29 -9.44 4.71
CA GLN A 276 -3.57 -8.75 3.64
C GLN A 276 -3.48 -9.66 2.41
N GLU A 277 -3.79 -9.16 1.20
CA GLU A 277 -3.67 -9.92 -0.04
C GLU A 277 -3.30 -9.09 -1.27
N ASN A 278 -2.64 -9.71 -2.25
CA ASN A 278 -2.31 -9.12 -3.56
C ASN A 278 -2.78 -10.01 -4.73
N LEU A 279 -3.80 -10.86 -4.51
CA LEU A 279 -4.31 -11.78 -5.52
C LEU A 279 -4.83 -11.02 -6.75
N PRO A 280 -4.45 -11.42 -7.99
CA PRO A 280 -4.98 -10.82 -9.20
C PRO A 280 -6.49 -11.00 -9.31
N VAL A 281 -7.23 -9.92 -9.57
CA VAL A 281 -8.68 -9.99 -9.81
C VAL A 281 -8.93 -10.55 -11.22
N PRO A 282 -9.57 -11.73 -11.37
CA PRO A 282 -9.84 -12.28 -12.68
C PRO A 282 -10.94 -11.47 -13.41
N LEU A 283 -10.64 -10.94 -14.60
CA LEU A 283 -11.61 -10.20 -15.42
C LEU A 283 -12.72 -11.09 -16.03
N THR A 284 -12.51 -12.41 -16.04
CA THR A 284 -13.49 -13.38 -16.53
C THR A 284 -13.53 -14.59 -15.59
N PRO A 285 -14.72 -15.20 -15.40
CA PRO A 285 -14.89 -16.29 -14.46
C PRO A 285 -14.07 -17.53 -14.88
N LEU A 286 -13.68 -18.34 -13.90
CA LEU A 286 -13.05 -19.63 -14.16
C LEU A 286 -14.11 -20.62 -14.67
N VAL A 287 -14.01 -21.00 -15.95
CA VAL A 287 -14.93 -21.98 -16.55
C VAL A 287 -14.52 -23.39 -16.18
N GLY A 288 -15.47 -24.15 -15.62
CA GLY A 288 -15.39 -25.60 -15.54
C GLY A 288 -14.22 -26.18 -14.75
N ARG A 289 -14.09 -25.85 -13.46
CA ARG A 289 -13.05 -26.41 -12.55
C ARG A 289 -13.49 -26.49 -11.07
N HIS A 290 -14.79 -26.53 -10.79
CA HIS A 290 -15.30 -26.54 -9.42
C HIS A 290 -14.81 -27.76 -8.61
N ASP A 291 -14.89 -28.97 -9.18
CA ASP A 291 -14.40 -30.18 -8.52
C ASP A 291 -12.88 -30.18 -8.32
N VAL A 292 -12.15 -29.60 -9.28
CA VAL A 292 -10.69 -29.45 -9.21
C VAL A 292 -10.30 -28.48 -8.10
N LEU A 293 -11.00 -27.35 -7.98
CA LEU A 293 -10.83 -26.39 -6.89
C LEU A 293 -11.11 -27.03 -5.53
N ALA A 294 -12.19 -27.82 -5.41
CA ALA A 294 -12.51 -28.54 -4.18
C ALA A 294 -11.37 -29.49 -3.75
N ARG A 295 -10.81 -30.25 -4.70
CA ARG A 295 -9.67 -31.15 -4.44
C ARG A 295 -8.39 -30.41 -4.06
N ILE A 296 -8.11 -29.26 -4.68
CA ILE A 296 -6.96 -28.43 -4.29
C ILE A 296 -7.16 -27.85 -2.89
N ALA A 297 -8.37 -27.39 -2.58
CA ALA A 297 -8.71 -26.90 -1.26
C ALA A 297 -8.61 -27.99 -0.18
N GLU A 298 -8.91 -29.25 -0.50
CA GLU A 298 -8.65 -30.40 0.39
C GLU A 298 -7.15 -30.64 0.59
N LEU A 299 -6.36 -30.61 -0.48
CA LEU A 299 -4.90 -30.75 -0.39
C LEU A 299 -4.27 -29.64 0.46
N LEU A 300 -4.71 -28.40 0.29
CA LEU A 300 -4.21 -27.26 1.07
C LEU A 300 -4.57 -27.33 2.57
N VAL A 301 -5.53 -28.18 2.97
CA VAL A 301 -5.81 -28.46 4.40
C VAL A 301 -4.78 -29.43 4.96
N GLY A 302 -4.50 -30.52 4.24
CA GLY A 302 -3.66 -31.62 4.70
C GLY A 302 -2.16 -31.37 4.51
N GLU A 303 -1.79 -30.60 3.49
CA GLU A 303 -0.42 -30.50 2.98
C GLU A 303 0.08 -29.06 3.03
N ARG A 304 1.34 -28.88 3.43
CA ARG A 304 1.96 -27.55 3.55
C ARG A 304 2.61 -27.06 2.26
N LEU A 305 2.85 -27.97 1.31
CA LEU A 305 3.37 -27.67 0.00
C LEU A 305 2.54 -28.40 -1.04
N VAL A 306 1.81 -27.65 -1.86
CA VAL A 306 1.06 -28.17 -3.00
C VAL A 306 1.65 -27.57 -4.27
N THR A 307 2.00 -28.41 -5.25
CA THR A 307 2.52 -27.95 -6.54
C THR A 307 1.59 -28.33 -7.66
N LEU A 308 1.01 -27.33 -8.34
CA LEU A 308 0.22 -27.52 -9.55
C LEU A 308 1.17 -27.72 -10.73
N THR A 309 1.20 -28.94 -11.25
CA THR A 309 2.00 -29.30 -12.44
C THR A 309 1.11 -29.43 -13.66
N GLY A 310 1.65 -29.15 -14.84
CA GLY A 310 0.91 -29.32 -16.08
C GLY A 310 1.47 -28.54 -17.26
N PRO A 311 1.04 -28.88 -18.48
CA PRO A 311 1.56 -28.26 -19.70
C PRO A 311 1.25 -26.75 -19.74
N GLY A 312 2.04 -26.00 -20.52
CA GLY A 312 1.79 -24.58 -20.77
C GLY A 312 0.37 -24.33 -21.28
N GLY A 313 -0.24 -23.21 -20.86
CA GLY A 313 -1.60 -22.83 -21.31
C GLY A 313 -2.77 -23.63 -20.70
N VAL A 314 -2.52 -24.59 -19.80
CA VAL A 314 -3.56 -25.37 -19.12
C VAL A 314 -4.30 -24.59 -18.01
N GLY A 315 -3.86 -23.37 -17.70
CA GLY A 315 -4.50 -22.48 -16.71
C GLY A 315 -4.08 -22.73 -15.26
N LYS A 316 -2.84 -23.16 -14.99
CA LYS A 316 -2.30 -23.38 -13.63
C LYS A 316 -2.39 -22.11 -12.77
N THR A 317 -1.90 -20.99 -13.30
CA THR A 317 -1.94 -19.68 -12.63
C THR A 317 -3.37 -19.26 -12.29
N ARG A 318 -4.31 -19.36 -13.24
CA ARG A 318 -5.73 -19.03 -12.99
C ARG A 318 -6.36 -19.94 -11.94
N LEU A 319 -5.98 -21.23 -11.93
CA LEU A 319 -6.45 -22.19 -10.96
C LEU A 319 -5.85 -21.95 -9.57
N ALA A 320 -4.57 -21.58 -9.48
CA ALA A 320 -3.89 -21.23 -8.24
C ALA A 320 -4.49 -19.97 -7.60
N VAL A 321 -4.72 -18.92 -8.40
CA VAL A 321 -5.40 -17.69 -7.94
C VAL A 321 -6.82 -17.99 -7.46
N ALA A 322 -7.58 -18.81 -8.19
CA ALA A 322 -8.93 -19.19 -7.77
C ALA A 322 -8.94 -20.06 -6.50
N ALA A 323 -7.99 -20.99 -6.33
CA ALA A 323 -7.83 -21.78 -5.12
C ALA A 323 -7.46 -20.89 -3.93
N ALA A 324 -6.50 -20.00 -4.10
CA ALA A 324 -6.10 -19.02 -3.10
C ALA A 324 -7.26 -18.08 -2.71
N THR A 325 -8.07 -17.66 -3.67
CA THR A 325 -9.30 -16.87 -3.40
C THR A 325 -10.32 -17.66 -2.58
N ALA A 326 -10.47 -18.96 -2.84
CA ALA A 326 -11.37 -19.82 -2.06
C ALA A 326 -10.87 -20.04 -0.62
N GLU A 327 -9.55 -20.08 -0.41
CA GLU A 327 -8.95 -20.16 0.93
C GLU A 327 -9.16 -18.89 1.76
N ARG A 328 -9.26 -17.72 1.13
CA ARG A 328 -9.57 -16.45 1.80
C ARG A 328 -10.91 -16.50 2.52
N ASP A 329 -11.91 -17.09 1.88
CA ASP A 329 -13.29 -17.08 2.37
C ASP A 329 -13.54 -18.19 3.44
N ARG A 330 -12.50 -18.93 3.86
CA ARG A 330 -12.59 -19.92 4.95
C ARG A 330 -12.66 -19.27 6.34
N PRO A 331 -13.28 -19.94 7.34
CA PRO A 331 -13.28 -19.46 8.72
C PRO A 331 -11.87 -19.26 9.29
N ALA A 332 -11.65 -18.15 10.00
CA ALA A 332 -10.35 -17.69 10.50
C ALA A 332 -9.59 -18.68 11.41
N ALA A 333 -10.27 -19.67 12.00
CA ALA A 333 -9.64 -20.67 12.86
C ALA A 333 -8.67 -21.60 12.11
N ASP A 334 -8.95 -21.87 10.82
CA ASP A 334 -8.23 -22.86 9.99
C ASP A 334 -7.67 -22.27 8.67
N GLY A 335 -8.00 -21.01 8.34
CA GLY A 335 -7.55 -20.29 7.15
C GLY A 335 -6.23 -19.50 7.33
N PRO A 336 -5.66 -18.95 6.25
CA PRO A 336 -4.47 -18.10 6.29
C PRO A 336 -4.80 -16.72 6.91
N GLY A 337 -4.88 -16.67 8.23
CA GLY A 337 -5.26 -15.47 8.99
C GLY A 337 -4.30 -14.28 8.83
N ASP A 338 -3.05 -14.52 8.43
CA ASP A 338 -2.02 -13.50 8.22
C ASP A 338 -1.81 -13.15 6.73
N GLY A 339 -2.73 -13.57 5.85
CA GLY A 339 -2.79 -13.13 4.46
C GLY A 339 -2.40 -14.15 3.41
N ILE A 340 -2.68 -13.79 2.15
CA ILE A 340 -2.47 -14.62 0.96
C ILE A 340 -1.68 -13.82 -0.08
N TRP A 341 -0.53 -14.33 -0.51
CA TRP A 341 0.39 -13.58 -1.37
C TRP A 341 0.69 -14.34 -2.66
N PHE A 342 0.45 -13.69 -3.80
CA PHE A 342 0.83 -14.13 -5.13
C PHE A 342 2.19 -13.54 -5.51
N VAL A 343 3.17 -14.42 -5.78
CA VAL A 343 4.54 -14.08 -6.16
C VAL A 343 4.84 -14.68 -7.53
N GLU A 344 5.15 -13.83 -8.52
CA GLU A 344 5.41 -14.27 -9.89
C GLU A 344 6.92 -14.32 -10.17
N PHE A 345 7.42 -15.47 -10.64
CA PHE A 345 8.84 -15.65 -11.00
C PHE A 345 9.12 -15.61 -12.51
N ALA A 346 8.12 -15.31 -13.36
CA ALA A 346 8.26 -15.28 -14.83
C ALA A 346 9.39 -14.37 -15.34
N GLY A 347 9.77 -13.33 -14.59
CA GLY A 347 10.87 -12.43 -14.91
C GLY A 347 12.27 -12.99 -14.66
N VAL A 348 12.42 -14.11 -13.94
CA VAL A 348 13.70 -14.69 -13.51
C VAL A 348 13.97 -16.01 -14.25
N ARG A 349 15.03 -16.04 -15.08
CA ARG A 349 15.44 -17.28 -15.80
C ARG A 349 16.49 -18.10 -15.07
N THR A 350 17.31 -17.46 -14.25
CA THR A 350 18.35 -18.07 -13.42
C THR A 350 18.46 -17.21 -12.17
N GLY A 351 18.32 -17.80 -11.00
CA GLY A 351 18.35 -17.06 -9.74
C GLY A 351 18.84 -17.94 -8.60
N THR A 352 19.45 -17.32 -7.60
CA THR A 352 19.77 -17.92 -6.32
C THR A 352 18.55 -17.87 -5.40
N PRO A 353 18.50 -18.66 -4.30
CA PRO A 353 17.44 -18.52 -3.30
C PRO A 353 17.33 -17.11 -2.70
N ALA A 354 18.45 -16.37 -2.65
CA ALA A 354 18.44 -14.98 -2.20
C ALA A 354 17.70 -14.04 -3.17
N ASP A 355 17.80 -14.29 -4.47
CA ASP A 355 17.10 -13.49 -5.50
C ASP A 355 15.60 -13.72 -5.44
N LEU A 356 15.18 -14.98 -5.26
CA LEU A 356 13.78 -15.32 -5.08
C LEU A 356 13.25 -14.78 -3.75
N ALA A 357 14.02 -14.90 -2.65
CA ALA A 357 13.65 -14.35 -1.36
C ALA A 357 13.46 -12.85 -1.42
N GLN A 358 14.20 -12.15 -2.28
CA GLN A 358 14.04 -10.73 -2.50
C GLN A 358 12.72 -10.39 -3.21
N ILE A 359 12.33 -11.16 -4.23
CA ILE A 359 11.04 -10.96 -4.92
C ILE A 359 9.89 -11.24 -3.95
N VAL A 360 10.01 -12.30 -3.15
CA VAL A 360 9.03 -12.62 -2.10
C VAL A 360 8.99 -11.50 -1.07
N ALA A 361 10.13 -11.07 -0.51
CA ALA A 361 10.20 -9.98 0.48
C ALA A 361 9.58 -8.69 -0.06
N ALA A 362 9.92 -8.28 -1.29
CA ALA A 362 9.32 -7.12 -1.94
C ALA A 362 7.80 -7.24 -2.11
N THR A 363 7.30 -8.45 -2.40
CA THR A 363 5.85 -8.72 -2.53
C THR A 363 5.13 -8.62 -1.18
N LEU A 364 5.76 -9.09 -0.10
CA LEU A 364 5.24 -8.94 1.26
C LEU A 364 5.52 -7.55 1.88
N GLY A 365 6.15 -6.63 1.13
CA GLY A 365 6.56 -5.32 1.64
C GLY A 365 7.72 -5.35 2.65
N ILE A 366 8.36 -6.51 2.85
CA ILE A 366 9.48 -6.69 3.77
C ILE A 366 10.73 -6.07 3.16
N ARG A 367 11.30 -5.07 3.84
CA ARG A 367 12.50 -4.38 3.39
C ARG A 367 13.79 -4.99 3.94
N ASP A 368 14.86 -4.89 3.17
CA ASP A 368 16.20 -5.34 3.56
C ASP A 368 16.88 -4.38 4.54
N ASP A 369 16.47 -3.10 4.53
CA ASP A 369 17.04 -2.03 5.36
C ASP A 369 16.32 -1.82 6.70
N ALA A 370 15.35 -2.66 7.06
CA ALA A 370 14.76 -2.61 8.40
C ALA A 370 15.91 -2.80 9.42
N PRO A 371 16.21 -1.79 10.26
CA PRO A 371 17.41 -1.82 11.08
C PRO A 371 17.35 -3.00 12.06
N SER A 372 18.32 -3.91 11.96
CA SER A 372 18.52 -4.97 12.96
C SER A 372 19.07 -4.43 14.28
N ALA A 373 19.51 -3.17 14.31
CA ALA A 373 20.04 -2.45 15.47
C ALA A 373 19.66 -0.95 15.41
N VAL A 374 19.76 -0.25 16.55
CA VAL A 374 19.67 1.23 16.56
C VAL A 374 20.92 1.80 15.89
N PRO A 375 20.77 2.66 14.89
CA PRO A 375 21.91 3.38 14.33
C PRO A 375 22.66 4.16 15.43
N GLY A 376 23.95 3.86 15.63
CA GLY A 376 24.80 4.53 16.63
C GLY A 376 24.70 4.03 18.09
N ALA A 377 23.91 3.01 18.43
CA ALA A 377 23.99 2.38 19.76
C ALA A 377 25.07 1.30 19.74
N GLY A 378 26.33 1.72 19.92
CA GLY A 378 27.52 0.88 19.78
C GLY A 378 27.34 -0.57 20.23
N VAL A 379 27.55 -1.51 19.29
CA VAL A 379 27.75 -2.92 19.59
C VAL A 379 28.98 -2.99 20.49
N GLY A 380 28.82 -3.55 21.69
CA GLY A 380 29.92 -3.70 22.63
C GLY A 380 31.09 -4.41 21.95
N THR A 381 32.26 -3.78 21.96
CA THR A 381 33.54 -4.37 21.56
C THR A 381 33.93 -5.49 22.53
N GLY A 382 33.23 -6.62 22.43
CA GLY A 382 33.58 -7.88 23.05
C GLY A 382 34.01 -8.83 21.95
N ALA A 383 35.33 -9.02 21.80
CA ALA A 383 35.87 -10.06 20.94
C ALA A 383 35.37 -11.44 21.43
N GLY A 384 34.45 -12.03 20.68
CA GLY A 384 34.05 -13.42 20.81
C GLY A 384 32.56 -13.63 21.10
N THR A 385 31.78 -14.04 20.10
CA THR A 385 30.79 -15.15 20.13
C THR A 385 29.97 -15.22 18.84
N GLY A 386 30.40 -16.05 17.86
CA GLY A 386 29.58 -16.62 16.77
C GLY A 386 28.86 -15.64 15.81
N PRO A 387 28.25 -16.16 14.72
CA PRO A 387 27.34 -15.35 13.90
C PRO A 387 26.06 -15.09 14.72
N GLY A 388 26.03 -13.95 15.40
CA GLY A 388 24.86 -13.44 16.11
C GLY A 388 23.76 -13.04 15.12
N ALA A 389 22.51 -12.99 15.59
CA ALA A 389 21.30 -12.75 14.81
C ALA A 389 21.24 -11.43 13.99
N GLY A 390 22.29 -10.60 14.03
CA GLY A 390 22.46 -9.44 13.16
C GLY A 390 22.87 -9.76 11.72
N ASP A 391 23.43 -10.95 11.45
CA ASP A 391 23.93 -11.40 10.13
C ASP A 391 23.00 -12.41 9.41
N LEU A 392 21.68 -12.32 9.62
CA LEU A 392 20.76 -13.20 8.92
C LEU A 392 20.59 -12.75 7.46
N SER A 393 20.98 -13.62 6.52
CA SER A 393 20.71 -13.41 5.09
C SER A 393 19.21 -13.21 4.84
N LEU A 394 18.85 -12.45 3.80
CA LEU A 394 17.45 -12.12 3.48
C LEU A 394 16.49 -13.34 3.49
N PRO A 395 16.85 -14.52 2.96
CA PRO A 395 16.02 -15.73 3.12
C PRO A 395 15.72 -16.12 4.56
N HIS A 396 16.69 -15.99 5.48
CA HIS A 396 16.50 -16.29 6.90
C HIS A 396 15.68 -15.21 7.60
N ARG A 397 15.84 -13.94 7.21
CA ARG A 397 14.96 -12.85 7.68
C ARG A 397 13.51 -13.12 7.30
N LEU A 398 13.27 -13.42 6.02
CA LEU A 398 11.94 -13.80 5.52
C LEU A 398 11.38 -15.02 6.27
N ALA A 399 12.21 -16.04 6.53
CA ALA A 399 11.82 -17.21 7.30
C ALA A 399 11.45 -16.88 8.76
N ALA A 400 12.18 -15.96 9.40
CA ALA A 400 11.88 -15.47 10.74
C ALA A 400 10.57 -14.68 10.77
N VAL A 401 10.37 -13.80 9.78
CA VAL A 401 9.16 -12.97 9.63
C VAL A 401 7.90 -13.83 9.46
N LEU A 402 8.00 -14.93 8.72
CA LEU A 402 6.91 -15.87 8.49
C LEU A 402 6.73 -16.88 9.63
N ARG A 403 7.67 -16.98 10.58
CA ARG A 403 7.71 -18.05 11.59
C ARG A 403 6.39 -18.23 12.32
N ASP A 404 5.86 -17.12 12.81
CA ASP A 404 4.66 -17.08 13.65
C ASP A 404 3.39 -16.76 12.86
N ARG A 405 3.46 -16.75 11.51
CA ARG A 405 2.35 -16.44 10.63
C ARG A 405 1.69 -17.66 10.01
N ARG A 406 0.38 -17.56 9.86
CA ARG A 406 -0.48 -18.43 9.05
C ARG A 406 -0.68 -17.76 7.70
N THR A 407 0.26 -17.99 6.79
CA THR A 407 0.29 -17.38 5.46
C THR A 407 0.18 -18.44 4.37
N LEU A 408 -0.51 -18.11 3.28
CA LEU A 408 -0.46 -18.86 2.03
C LEU A 408 0.38 -18.09 1.00
N LEU A 409 1.51 -18.67 0.57
CA LEU A 409 2.30 -18.15 -0.54
C LEU A 409 1.96 -18.90 -1.82
N VAL A 410 1.46 -18.19 -2.83
CA VAL A 410 1.29 -18.70 -4.19
C VAL A 410 2.54 -18.34 -5.00
N LEU A 411 3.37 -19.33 -5.32
CA LEU A 411 4.59 -19.16 -6.11
C LEU A 411 4.32 -19.54 -7.56
N ASP A 412 4.28 -18.58 -8.47
CA ASP A 412 3.89 -18.80 -9.87
C ASP A 412 5.13 -18.87 -10.79
N ASN A 413 5.05 -19.75 -11.80
CA ASN A 413 6.06 -19.95 -12.85
C ASN A 413 7.44 -20.42 -12.33
N CYS A 414 7.44 -21.44 -11.48
CA CYS A 414 8.66 -22.00 -10.90
C CYS A 414 9.54 -22.78 -11.91
N GLU A 415 9.08 -23.11 -13.13
CA GLU A 415 9.80 -23.98 -14.07
C GLU A 415 11.21 -23.53 -14.46
N HIS A 416 11.51 -22.24 -14.37
CA HIS A 416 12.83 -21.71 -14.70
C HIS A 416 13.77 -21.60 -13.49
N VAL A 417 13.23 -21.78 -12.28
CA VAL A 417 13.94 -21.55 -11.02
C VAL A 417 13.70 -22.66 -10.01
N VAL A 418 13.34 -23.87 -10.47
CA VAL A 418 12.90 -25.02 -9.64
C VAL A 418 13.86 -25.26 -8.47
N ASP A 419 15.16 -25.41 -8.74
CA ASP A 419 16.17 -25.66 -7.70
C ASP A 419 16.26 -24.54 -6.64
N ALA A 420 16.15 -23.28 -7.06
CA ALA A 420 16.24 -22.14 -6.16
C ALA A 420 14.93 -21.96 -5.36
N ALA A 421 13.79 -22.17 -6.01
CA ALA A 421 12.47 -22.14 -5.39
C ALA A 421 12.32 -23.27 -4.36
N ALA A 422 12.80 -24.47 -4.68
CA ALA A 422 12.83 -25.61 -3.77
C ALA A 422 13.66 -25.30 -2.51
N ARG A 423 14.90 -24.80 -2.66
CA ARG A 423 15.74 -24.42 -1.51
C ARG A 423 15.12 -23.33 -0.64
N LEU A 424 14.48 -22.33 -1.26
CA LEU A 424 13.78 -21.28 -0.53
C LEU A 424 12.56 -21.84 0.20
N ALA A 425 11.69 -22.59 -0.49
CA ALA A 425 10.52 -23.22 0.09
C ALA A 425 10.88 -24.15 1.26
N GLU A 426 11.94 -24.94 1.14
CA GLU A 426 12.43 -25.82 2.20
C GLU A 426 12.83 -25.00 3.46
N LEU A 427 13.60 -23.93 3.28
CA LEU A 427 13.98 -23.04 4.38
C LEU A 427 12.74 -22.44 5.06
N LEU A 428 11.82 -21.88 4.28
CA LEU A 428 10.62 -21.23 4.81
C LEU A 428 9.72 -22.24 5.53
N LEU A 429 9.43 -23.41 4.93
CA LEU A 429 8.56 -24.42 5.52
C LEU A 429 9.16 -25.05 6.79
N ARG A 430 10.48 -25.19 6.86
CA ARG A 430 11.17 -25.69 8.06
C ARG A 430 11.11 -24.70 9.22
N THR A 431 11.20 -23.40 8.94
CA THR A 431 11.23 -22.36 9.98
C THR A 431 9.83 -21.86 10.37
N ALA A 432 8.88 -21.84 9.44
CA ALA A 432 7.55 -21.28 9.65
C ALA A 432 6.46 -22.36 9.63
N PRO A 433 6.13 -22.99 10.78
CA PRO A 433 5.19 -24.12 10.83
C PRO A 433 3.77 -23.76 10.36
N GLY A 434 3.36 -22.49 10.47
CA GLY A 434 2.06 -21.99 9.99
C GLY A 434 2.02 -21.69 8.48
N LEU A 435 3.15 -21.71 7.79
CA LEU A 435 3.24 -21.40 6.35
C LEU A 435 2.75 -22.56 5.49
N ARG A 436 1.94 -22.22 4.48
CA ARG A 436 1.57 -23.07 3.35
C ARG A 436 2.05 -22.44 2.03
N ILE A 437 2.45 -23.29 1.09
CA ILE A 437 2.92 -22.88 -0.24
C ILE A 437 2.09 -23.59 -1.32
N LEU A 438 1.56 -22.81 -2.26
CA LEU A 438 0.96 -23.28 -3.50
C LEU A 438 1.86 -22.88 -4.67
N ALA A 439 2.65 -23.81 -5.19
CA ALA A 439 3.53 -23.54 -6.32
C ALA A 439 2.86 -23.91 -7.66
N THR A 440 3.24 -23.24 -8.75
CA THR A 440 2.89 -23.64 -10.12
C THR A 440 4.15 -23.85 -10.96
N GLY A 441 4.15 -24.89 -11.80
CA GLY A 441 5.27 -25.20 -12.68
C GLY A 441 4.95 -26.29 -13.70
N GLN A 442 5.91 -26.62 -14.55
CA GLN A 442 5.80 -27.76 -15.47
C GLN A 442 6.22 -29.08 -14.80
N GLU A 443 7.11 -29.00 -13.83
CA GLU A 443 7.62 -30.10 -13.03
C GLU A 443 7.51 -29.77 -11.53
N PRO A 444 7.51 -30.77 -10.63
CA PRO A 444 7.47 -30.54 -9.18
C PRO A 444 8.77 -29.91 -8.66
N LEU A 445 8.72 -29.32 -7.46
CA LEU A 445 9.89 -28.78 -6.76
C LEU A 445 10.83 -29.88 -6.23
N GLY A 446 10.33 -31.11 -6.07
CA GLY A 446 11.10 -32.28 -5.65
C GLY A 446 11.36 -32.34 -4.14
N LEU A 447 10.51 -31.71 -3.31
CA LEU A 447 10.69 -31.65 -1.87
C LEU A 447 9.97 -32.80 -1.14
N ALA A 448 10.53 -33.24 0.00
CA ALA A 448 9.84 -34.19 0.86
C ALA A 448 8.60 -33.53 1.51
N GLY A 449 7.43 -34.16 1.40
CA GLY A 449 6.15 -33.58 1.84
C GLY A 449 5.49 -32.67 0.80
N GLU A 450 5.95 -32.69 -0.45
CA GLU A 450 5.29 -32.04 -1.58
C GLU A 450 4.11 -32.87 -2.09
N ALA A 451 2.93 -32.27 -2.13
CA ALA A 451 1.76 -32.81 -2.79
C ALA A 451 1.64 -32.28 -4.22
N VAL A 452 1.89 -33.15 -5.20
CA VAL A 452 1.84 -32.78 -6.62
C VAL A 452 0.43 -32.99 -7.16
N PHE A 453 -0.17 -31.91 -7.69
CA PHE A 453 -1.46 -31.97 -8.36
C PHE A 453 -1.29 -31.74 -9.86
N LEU A 454 -1.56 -32.78 -10.66
CA LEU A 454 -1.54 -32.67 -12.12
C LEU A 454 -2.81 -31.95 -12.61
N VAL A 455 -2.62 -30.81 -13.25
CA VAL A 455 -3.69 -30.02 -13.86
C VAL A 455 -3.95 -30.55 -15.28
N ASP A 456 -5.05 -31.27 -15.42
CA ASP A 456 -5.51 -31.78 -16.71
C ASP A 456 -6.14 -30.67 -17.58
N PRO A 457 -6.14 -30.85 -18.92
CA PRO A 457 -6.95 -30.04 -19.82
C PRO A 457 -8.45 -30.09 -19.49
N LEU A 458 -9.24 -29.15 -20.03
CA LEU A 458 -10.67 -29.11 -19.78
C LEU A 458 -11.38 -30.34 -20.38
N PRO A 459 -12.33 -30.95 -19.64
CA PRO A 459 -13.16 -32.01 -20.19
C PRO A 459 -14.04 -31.46 -21.33
N PRO A 460 -14.50 -32.30 -22.27
CA PRO A 460 -15.14 -31.85 -23.51
C PRO A 460 -16.29 -30.84 -23.32
N ALA A 461 -17.15 -31.05 -22.32
CA ALA A 461 -18.28 -30.15 -22.04
C ALA A 461 -17.82 -28.75 -21.58
N GLU A 462 -16.83 -28.69 -20.70
CA GLU A 462 -16.28 -27.42 -20.19
C GLU A 462 -15.38 -26.72 -21.22
N ALA A 463 -14.66 -27.49 -22.04
CA ALA A 463 -13.91 -26.97 -23.18
C ALA A 463 -14.84 -26.31 -24.20
N ALA A 464 -15.98 -26.93 -24.52
CA ALA A 464 -17.00 -26.37 -25.41
C ALA A 464 -17.63 -25.10 -24.80
N ARG A 465 -17.94 -25.13 -23.50
CA ARG A 465 -18.47 -23.97 -22.78
C ARG A 465 -17.51 -22.78 -22.83
N LEU A 466 -16.23 -23.01 -22.52
CA LEU A 466 -15.19 -21.97 -22.60
C LEU A 466 -15.09 -21.43 -24.03
N PHE A 467 -15.06 -22.30 -25.04
CA PHE A 467 -14.97 -21.88 -26.43
C PHE A 467 -16.16 -21.01 -26.85
N VAL A 468 -17.40 -21.42 -26.53
CA VAL A 468 -18.62 -20.67 -26.86
C VAL A 468 -18.65 -19.30 -26.18
N GLU A 469 -18.29 -19.23 -24.89
CA GLU A 469 -18.24 -17.98 -24.15
C GLU A 469 -17.23 -17.00 -24.78
N ARG A 470 -16.05 -17.50 -25.16
CA ARG A 470 -14.99 -16.69 -25.78
C ARG A 470 -15.31 -16.29 -27.21
N ALA A 471 -15.95 -17.19 -27.98
CA ALA A 471 -16.39 -16.92 -29.35
C ALA A 471 -17.52 -15.88 -29.38
N GLY A 472 -18.44 -15.94 -28.42
CA GLY A 472 -19.49 -14.93 -28.24
C GLY A 472 -18.93 -13.54 -27.93
N ALA A 473 -17.85 -13.47 -27.15
CA ALA A 473 -17.16 -12.22 -26.84
C ALA A 473 -16.40 -11.64 -28.06
N SER A 474 -15.83 -12.49 -28.92
CA SER A 474 -15.04 -12.07 -30.09
C SER A 474 -15.88 -11.83 -31.36
N ALA A 475 -17.06 -12.44 -31.47
CA ALA A 475 -17.95 -12.37 -32.63
C ALA A 475 -19.39 -12.01 -32.20
N PRO A 476 -19.75 -10.70 -32.19
CA PRO A 476 -21.11 -10.26 -31.87
C PRO A 476 -22.14 -10.93 -32.79
N GLY A 477 -23.08 -11.68 -32.21
CA GLY A 477 -24.09 -12.45 -32.95
C GLY A 477 -23.84 -13.97 -32.96
N PHE A 478 -22.71 -14.46 -32.44
CA PHE A 478 -22.51 -15.90 -32.23
C PHE A 478 -23.47 -16.43 -31.13
N PRO A 479 -24.21 -17.53 -31.38
CA PRO A 479 -25.23 -18.00 -30.46
C PRO A 479 -24.64 -18.52 -29.14
N ARG A 480 -25.31 -18.22 -28.02
CA ARG A 480 -24.95 -18.75 -26.69
C ARG A 480 -25.19 -20.26 -26.54
N ASP A 481 -26.11 -20.80 -27.33
CA ASP A 481 -26.35 -22.23 -27.47
C ASP A 481 -26.33 -22.57 -28.97
N PRO A 482 -25.18 -23.00 -29.52
CA PRO A 482 -25.07 -23.36 -30.93
C PRO A 482 -25.93 -24.58 -31.25
N ASP A 483 -26.55 -24.55 -32.44
CA ASP A 483 -27.41 -25.62 -32.95
C ASP A 483 -26.61 -26.88 -33.34
N GLY A 484 -27.29 -27.95 -33.77
CA GLY A 484 -26.65 -29.26 -34.01
C GLY A 484 -25.34 -29.20 -34.82
N PRO A 485 -25.35 -28.66 -36.05
CA PRO A 485 -24.15 -28.56 -36.88
C PRO A 485 -23.05 -27.68 -36.30
N GLU A 486 -23.38 -26.56 -35.66
CA GLU A 486 -22.38 -25.69 -35.02
C GLU A 486 -21.81 -26.32 -33.76
N ARG A 487 -22.63 -27.00 -32.96
CA ARG A 487 -22.24 -27.73 -31.76
C ARG A 487 -21.28 -28.88 -32.07
N GLU A 488 -21.50 -29.60 -33.17
CA GLU A 488 -20.58 -30.61 -33.67
C GLU A 488 -19.23 -30.01 -34.07
N ALA A 489 -19.22 -28.86 -34.74
CA ALA A 489 -18.00 -28.15 -35.10
C ALA A 489 -17.24 -27.62 -33.87
N VAL A 490 -17.94 -27.09 -32.85
CA VAL A 490 -17.33 -26.72 -31.56
C VAL A 490 -16.71 -27.93 -30.89
N ALA A 491 -17.44 -29.05 -30.80
CA ALA A 491 -16.92 -30.28 -30.20
C ALA A 491 -15.65 -30.79 -30.92
N GLU A 492 -15.63 -30.70 -32.26
CA GLU A 492 -14.47 -31.09 -33.06
C GLU A 492 -13.26 -30.16 -32.84
N ILE A 493 -13.49 -28.84 -32.75
CA ILE A 493 -12.45 -27.88 -32.38
C ILE A 493 -11.89 -28.22 -31.00
N CYS A 494 -12.76 -28.39 -29.99
CA CYS A 494 -12.33 -28.69 -28.63
C CYS A 494 -11.51 -29.98 -28.55
N ARG A 495 -11.91 -31.02 -29.29
CA ARG A 495 -11.19 -32.29 -29.39
C ARG A 495 -9.82 -32.13 -30.04
N ARG A 496 -9.72 -31.36 -31.14
CA ARG A 496 -8.44 -31.11 -31.84
C ARG A 496 -7.47 -30.25 -31.03
N LEU A 497 -8.01 -29.40 -30.16
CA LEU A 497 -7.22 -28.52 -29.28
C LEU A 497 -6.92 -29.16 -27.91
N ASP A 498 -7.15 -30.46 -27.76
CA ASP A 498 -6.92 -31.25 -26.55
C ASP A 498 -7.54 -30.65 -25.27
N GLY A 499 -8.57 -29.82 -25.40
CA GLY A 499 -9.18 -29.11 -24.26
C GLY A 499 -8.26 -28.09 -23.57
N ILE A 500 -7.16 -27.66 -24.20
CA ILE A 500 -6.22 -26.68 -23.61
C ILE A 500 -6.87 -25.29 -23.61
N PRO A 501 -7.15 -24.68 -22.43
CA PRO A 501 -7.84 -23.38 -22.33
C PRO A 501 -7.25 -22.28 -23.20
N LEU A 502 -5.93 -22.09 -23.16
CA LEU A 502 -5.28 -21.06 -23.96
C LEU A 502 -5.43 -21.30 -25.48
N ALA A 503 -5.34 -22.57 -25.92
CA ALA A 503 -5.53 -22.91 -27.33
C ALA A 503 -6.97 -22.63 -27.78
N LEU A 504 -7.96 -22.93 -26.93
CA LEU A 504 -9.37 -22.65 -27.16
C LEU A 504 -9.64 -21.15 -27.23
N GLU A 505 -9.06 -20.36 -26.32
CA GLU A 505 -9.18 -18.89 -26.32
C GLU A 505 -8.59 -18.29 -27.60
N LEU A 506 -7.39 -18.74 -28.00
CA LEU A 506 -6.76 -18.32 -29.26
C LEU A 506 -7.60 -18.70 -30.49
N ALA A 507 -8.22 -19.88 -30.51
CA ALA A 507 -9.10 -20.31 -31.59
C ALA A 507 -10.41 -19.51 -31.64
N ALA A 508 -10.99 -19.21 -30.48
CA ALA A 508 -12.27 -18.50 -30.38
C ALA A 508 -12.22 -17.09 -30.97
N THR A 509 -11.07 -16.40 -30.90
CA THR A 509 -10.89 -15.09 -31.57
C THR A 509 -11.02 -15.17 -33.10
N ARG A 510 -10.88 -16.35 -33.69
CA ARG A 510 -10.93 -16.57 -35.15
C ARG A 510 -12.33 -16.79 -35.69
N VAL A 511 -13.33 -17.01 -34.81
CA VAL A 511 -14.71 -17.27 -35.20
C VAL A 511 -15.29 -16.11 -36.01
N ARG A 512 -14.95 -14.86 -35.67
CA ARG A 512 -15.39 -13.67 -36.42
C ARG A 512 -14.95 -13.68 -37.89
N ALA A 513 -13.77 -14.22 -38.18
CA ALA A 513 -13.18 -14.17 -39.52
C ALA A 513 -13.49 -15.42 -40.37
N LEU A 514 -13.57 -16.60 -39.74
CA LEU A 514 -13.68 -17.88 -40.43
C LEU A 514 -15.05 -18.55 -40.24
N GLY A 515 -15.76 -18.26 -39.15
CA GLY A 515 -16.86 -19.08 -38.69
C GLY A 515 -16.39 -20.40 -38.07
N VAL A 516 -17.24 -21.05 -37.26
CA VAL A 516 -16.85 -22.24 -36.49
C VAL A 516 -16.61 -23.48 -37.36
N ARG A 517 -17.37 -23.65 -38.45
CA ARG A 517 -17.25 -24.84 -39.32
C ARG A 517 -15.94 -24.84 -40.11
N GLU A 518 -15.62 -23.73 -40.77
CA GLU A 518 -14.35 -23.54 -41.48
C GLU A 518 -13.14 -23.63 -40.53
N LEU A 519 -13.27 -23.07 -39.31
CA LEU A 519 -12.27 -23.20 -38.27
C LEU A 519 -12.02 -24.66 -37.90
N ALA A 520 -13.08 -25.45 -37.70
CA ALA A 520 -12.97 -26.87 -37.44
C ALA A 520 -12.22 -27.55 -38.60
N GLU A 521 -12.66 -27.40 -39.85
CA GLU A 521 -12.04 -28.04 -41.02
C GLU A 521 -10.54 -27.73 -41.15
N ARG A 522 -10.14 -26.44 -41.06
CA ARG A 522 -8.74 -26.02 -41.18
C ARG A 522 -7.82 -26.57 -40.08
N LEU A 523 -8.33 -26.73 -38.85
CA LEU A 523 -7.57 -27.40 -37.79
C LEU A 523 -7.29 -28.87 -38.15
N GLY A 524 -8.08 -29.51 -39.00
CA GLY A 524 -7.90 -30.91 -39.37
C GLY A 524 -6.75 -31.11 -40.32
N ASP A 525 -6.76 -30.34 -41.41
CA ASP A 525 -5.74 -30.43 -42.44
C ASP A 525 -4.37 -30.04 -41.92
N ARG A 526 -4.31 -29.02 -41.08
CA ARG A 526 -3.06 -28.46 -40.57
C ARG A 526 -2.41 -29.30 -39.49
N PHE A 527 -3.19 -29.84 -38.55
CA PHE A 527 -2.66 -30.73 -37.50
C PHE A 527 -2.21 -32.07 -38.10
N ARG A 528 -2.82 -32.52 -39.21
CA ARG A 528 -2.36 -33.69 -39.96
C ARG A 528 -0.98 -33.47 -40.61
N VAL A 529 -0.65 -32.24 -40.99
CA VAL A 529 0.66 -31.86 -41.57
C VAL A 529 1.74 -31.68 -40.50
N LEU A 530 1.40 -31.07 -39.35
CA LEU A 530 2.33 -30.82 -38.25
C LEU A 530 2.67 -32.09 -37.43
N ALA A 531 1.74 -33.03 -37.27
CA ALA A 531 1.95 -34.29 -36.54
C ALA A 531 3.06 -35.18 -37.15
N THR A 532 3.41 -34.97 -38.42
CA THR A 532 4.47 -35.71 -39.13
C THR A 532 5.90 -35.17 -38.89
N GLY A 533 6.06 -33.98 -38.30
CA GLY A 533 7.34 -33.23 -38.31
C GLY A 533 8.22 -33.28 -37.05
N GLN A 534 7.69 -33.49 -35.84
CA GLN A 534 8.46 -33.30 -34.59
C GLN A 534 8.21 -34.41 -33.56
N ARG A 535 9.27 -35.19 -33.25
CA ARG A 535 9.21 -36.41 -32.41
C ARG A 535 9.62 -36.23 -30.94
N GLY A 536 9.75 -34.99 -30.43
CA GLY A 536 10.44 -34.73 -29.15
C GLY A 536 9.60 -34.22 -27.96
N ALA A 537 8.46 -33.55 -28.19
CA ALA A 537 7.64 -32.97 -27.11
C ALA A 537 6.36 -33.80 -26.86
N PRO A 538 5.77 -33.80 -25.64
CA PRO A 538 4.47 -34.42 -25.40
C PRO A 538 3.39 -33.89 -26.35
N ALA A 539 2.52 -34.76 -26.88
CA ALA A 539 1.53 -34.42 -27.91
C ALA A 539 0.72 -33.13 -27.62
N ARG A 540 0.40 -32.87 -26.35
CA ARG A 540 -0.39 -31.71 -25.91
C ARG A 540 0.37 -30.37 -25.99
N GLN A 541 1.69 -30.38 -25.75
CA GLN A 541 2.52 -29.19 -25.97
C GLN A 541 2.65 -28.87 -27.47
N GLN A 542 2.65 -29.92 -28.32
CA GLN A 542 2.61 -29.75 -29.76
C GLN A 542 1.30 -29.09 -30.21
N THR A 543 0.17 -29.42 -29.57
CA THR A 543 -1.14 -28.81 -29.89
C THR A 543 -1.19 -27.30 -29.64
N LEU A 544 -0.76 -26.84 -28.46
CA LEU A 544 -0.69 -25.40 -28.17
C LEU A 544 0.33 -24.69 -29.08
N ARG A 545 1.51 -25.31 -29.28
CA ARG A 545 2.53 -24.77 -30.19
C ARG A 545 1.99 -24.63 -31.62
N ALA A 546 1.30 -25.66 -32.14
CA ALA A 546 0.68 -25.66 -33.46
C ALA A 546 -0.38 -24.56 -33.62
N MET A 547 -1.15 -24.28 -32.57
CA MET A 547 -2.09 -23.14 -32.56
C MET A 547 -1.40 -21.78 -32.57
N ILE A 548 -0.29 -21.64 -31.84
CA ILE A 548 0.51 -20.42 -31.87
C ILE A 548 1.18 -20.27 -33.24
N ASP A 549 1.73 -21.35 -33.83
CA ASP A 549 2.28 -21.39 -35.19
C ASP A 549 1.25 -20.93 -36.22
N TRP A 550 0.00 -21.39 -36.10
CA TRP A 550 -1.07 -20.93 -36.98
C TRP A 550 -1.39 -19.45 -36.76
N SER A 551 -1.52 -19.04 -35.50
CA SER A 551 -1.79 -17.66 -35.16
C SER A 551 -0.71 -16.72 -35.68
N TRP A 552 0.55 -17.18 -35.65
CA TRP A 552 1.75 -16.55 -36.16
C TRP A 552 1.76 -16.44 -37.68
N GLU A 553 1.44 -17.52 -38.41
CA GLU A 553 1.40 -17.50 -39.88
C GLU A 553 0.34 -16.56 -40.44
N LEU A 554 -0.74 -16.32 -39.69
CA LEU A 554 -1.77 -15.35 -40.08
C LEU A 554 -1.36 -13.89 -39.80
N LEU A 555 -0.25 -13.65 -39.10
CA LEU A 555 0.26 -12.31 -38.89
C LEU A 555 0.95 -11.79 -40.15
N GLY A 556 0.71 -10.52 -40.48
CA GLY A 556 1.51 -9.79 -41.45
C GLY A 556 2.95 -9.64 -40.99
N VAL A 557 3.87 -9.35 -41.92
CA VAL A 557 5.30 -9.21 -41.60
C VAL A 557 5.55 -8.20 -40.47
N PRO A 558 4.93 -6.99 -40.46
CA PRO A 558 5.12 -6.03 -39.37
C PRO A 558 4.61 -6.54 -38.01
N GLU A 559 3.47 -7.24 -37.97
CA GLU A 559 2.90 -7.80 -36.74
C GLU A 559 3.82 -8.88 -36.14
N ARG A 560 4.42 -9.75 -36.98
CA ARG A 560 5.41 -10.76 -36.55
C ARG A 560 6.69 -10.13 -36.01
N VAL A 561 7.12 -9.01 -36.59
CA VAL A 561 8.28 -8.26 -36.11
C VAL A 561 7.99 -7.67 -34.72
N VAL A 562 6.85 -6.99 -34.55
CA VAL A 562 6.45 -6.41 -33.25
C VAL A 562 6.29 -7.50 -32.18
N LEU A 563 5.59 -8.59 -32.48
CA LEU A 563 5.37 -9.68 -31.52
C LEU A 563 6.68 -10.28 -31.00
N ARG A 564 7.66 -10.53 -31.89
CA ARG A 564 9.00 -10.98 -31.50
C ARG A 564 9.70 -9.97 -30.61
N ARG A 565 9.67 -8.70 -30.98
CA ARG A 565 10.40 -7.64 -30.26
C ARG A 565 9.81 -7.38 -28.87
N LEU A 566 8.50 -7.50 -28.70
CA LEU A 566 7.85 -7.39 -27.38
C LEU A 566 8.34 -8.46 -26.39
N ALA A 567 8.78 -9.63 -26.87
CA ALA A 567 9.24 -10.73 -26.00
C ALA A 567 10.56 -10.43 -25.25
N VAL A 568 11.21 -9.29 -25.51
CA VAL A 568 12.37 -8.85 -24.73
C VAL A 568 11.97 -8.27 -23.36
N HIS A 569 10.73 -7.76 -23.23
CA HIS A 569 10.22 -7.21 -21.97
C HIS A 569 9.80 -8.35 -21.02
N ARG A 570 10.27 -8.30 -19.77
CA ARG A 570 10.03 -9.32 -18.75
C ARG A 570 8.67 -9.19 -18.08
N ASP A 571 8.26 -7.95 -17.77
CA ASP A 571 7.02 -7.67 -17.02
C ASP A 571 5.97 -6.95 -17.90
N GLY A 572 6.08 -7.16 -19.21
CA GLY A 572 5.43 -6.35 -20.23
C GLY A 572 6.00 -4.93 -20.30
N CYS A 573 5.30 -4.06 -21.01
CA CYS A 573 5.77 -2.71 -21.27
C CYS A 573 4.62 -1.72 -21.41
N ASP A 574 4.90 -0.43 -21.18
CA ASP A 574 4.02 0.64 -21.64
C ASP A 574 4.13 0.82 -23.17
N LEU A 575 3.31 1.71 -23.74
CA LEU A 575 3.33 1.97 -25.18
C LEU A 575 4.64 2.63 -25.64
N ALA A 576 5.22 3.51 -24.83
CA ALA A 576 6.45 4.24 -25.17
C ALA A 576 7.66 3.30 -25.26
N ALA A 577 7.72 2.30 -24.38
CA ALA A 577 8.67 1.21 -24.39
C ALA A 577 8.46 0.30 -25.60
N ALA A 578 7.20 -0.07 -25.91
CA ALA A 578 6.87 -0.83 -27.11
C ALA A 578 7.35 -0.11 -28.37
N GLU A 579 7.09 1.18 -28.51
CA GLU A 579 7.57 2.00 -29.64
C GLU A 579 9.09 2.05 -29.72
N ALA A 580 9.79 2.30 -28.60
CA ALA A 580 11.24 2.42 -28.57
C ALA A 580 11.94 1.10 -28.95
N VAL A 581 11.38 -0.02 -28.52
CA VAL A 581 11.96 -1.35 -28.73
C VAL A 581 11.50 -1.97 -30.05
N CYS A 582 10.28 -1.72 -30.50
CA CYS A 582 9.70 -2.35 -31.68
C CYS A 582 9.90 -1.56 -32.98
N ALA A 583 10.28 -0.28 -32.95
CA ALA A 583 10.55 0.50 -34.17
C ALA A 583 11.92 0.20 -34.80
N GLY A 584 12.00 0.16 -36.14
CA GLY A 584 13.22 -0.15 -36.90
C GLY A 584 13.10 -1.39 -37.78
N ASP A 585 14.06 -1.62 -38.68
CA ASP A 585 14.10 -2.74 -39.65
C ASP A 585 12.73 -3.05 -40.31
N GLY A 586 12.08 -2.02 -40.87
CA GLY A 586 10.82 -2.18 -41.60
C GLY A 586 9.52 -1.98 -40.79
N VAL A 587 9.61 -1.50 -39.55
CA VAL A 587 8.46 -1.04 -38.75
C VAL A 587 8.69 0.42 -38.35
N ALA A 588 7.84 1.34 -38.81
CA ALA A 588 7.89 2.74 -38.40
C ALA A 588 7.40 2.90 -36.96
N ARG A 589 7.82 3.96 -36.25
CA ARG A 589 7.47 4.13 -34.83
C ARG A 589 5.97 4.37 -34.66
N GLU A 590 5.41 5.18 -35.54
CA GLU A 590 4.00 5.54 -35.66
C GLU A 590 3.09 4.34 -35.95
N ASP A 591 3.61 3.25 -36.53
CA ASP A 591 2.83 2.05 -36.82
C ASP A 591 2.70 1.10 -35.61
N VAL A 592 3.58 1.26 -34.60
CA VAL A 592 3.64 0.34 -33.46
C VAL A 592 2.34 0.29 -32.65
N PRO A 593 1.68 1.42 -32.31
CA PRO A 593 0.40 1.38 -31.58
C PRO A 593 -0.67 0.55 -32.30
N ASP A 594 -0.85 0.75 -33.61
CA ASP A 594 -1.83 0.01 -34.41
C ASP A 594 -1.46 -1.48 -34.55
N LEU A 595 -0.16 -1.81 -34.59
CA LEU A 595 0.32 -3.19 -34.61
C LEU A 595 0.09 -3.89 -33.27
N VAL A 596 0.34 -3.22 -32.14
CA VAL A 596 0.05 -3.74 -30.81
C VAL A 596 -1.45 -3.93 -30.63
N GLY A 597 -2.29 -2.98 -31.06
CA GLY A 597 -3.75 -3.12 -31.04
C GLY A 597 -4.23 -4.36 -31.79
N ARG A 598 -3.69 -4.61 -33.00
CA ARG A 598 -4.00 -5.83 -33.76
C ARG A 598 -3.53 -7.13 -33.09
N LEU A 599 -2.44 -7.10 -32.33
CA LEU A 599 -1.98 -8.25 -31.54
C LEU A 599 -2.87 -8.51 -30.32
N VAL A 600 -3.41 -7.45 -29.71
CA VAL A 600 -4.42 -7.53 -28.64
C VAL A 600 -5.72 -8.13 -29.16
N ASP A 601 -6.21 -7.66 -30.31
CA ASP A 601 -7.42 -8.21 -30.97
C ASP A 601 -7.30 -9.70 -31.29
N ARG A 602 -6.07 -10.20 -31.48
CA ARG A 602 -5.75 -11.62 -31.73
C ARG A 602 -5.40 -12.41 -30.46
N SER A 603 -5.50 -11.79 -29.28
CA SER A 603 -5.17 -12.36 -27.97
C SER A 603 -3.74 -12.91 -27.85
N LEU A 604 -2.80 -12.36 -28.63
CA LEU A 604 -1.36 -12.65 -28.49
C LEU A 604 -0.69 -11.69 -27.49
N VAL A 605 -1.29 -10.53 -27.27
CA VAL A 605 -0.94 -9.53 -26.26
C VAL A 605 -2.13 -9.30 -25.35
N VAL A 606 -1.90 -9.22 -24.04
CA VAL A 606 -2.89 -8.89 -23.01
C VAL A 606 -2.65 -7.47 -22.52
N VAL A 607 -3.73 -6.72 -22.31
CA VAL A 607 -3.68 -5.39 -21.70
C VAL A 607 -4.00 -5.52 -20.21
N ALA A 608 -3.09 -5.02 -19.37
CA ALA A 608 -3.27 -4.87 -17.93
C ALA A 608 -3.29 -3.38 -17.56
N ASN A 609 -3.97 -3.03 -16.47
CA ASN A 609 -3.92 -1.67 -15.93
C ASN A 609 -2.60 -1.48 -15.16
N GLY A 610 -1.86 -0.40 -15.46
CA GLY A 610 -0.70 0.05 -14.72
C GLY A 610 -0.89 1.46 -14.15
N PRO A 611 0.02 1.92 -13.28
CA PRO A 611 -0.12 3.21 -12.59
C PRO A 611 -0.10 4.43 -13.53
N ASP A 612 0.60 4.35 -14.66
CA ASP A 612 0.66 5.41 -15.68
C ASP A 612 -0.17 5.08 -16.95
N GLY A 613 -1.04 4.06 -16.92
CA GLY A 613 -1.89 3.67 -18.06
C GLY A 613 -1.79 2.19 -18.48
N PRO A 614 -2.23 1.82 -19.69
CA PRO A 614 -2.29 0.43 -20.13
C PRO A 614 -0.90 -0.18 -20.33
N ARG A 615 -0.73 -1.42 -19.87
CA ARG A 615 0.48 -2.23 -20.04
C ARG A 615 0.21 -3.42 -20.94
N TYR A 616 1.13 -3.66 -21.87
CA TYR A 616 1.06 -4.76 -22.83
C TYR A 616 1.95 -5.91 -22.36
N ARG A 617 1.36 -7.08 -22.15
CA ARG A 617 2.03 -8.29 -21.69
C ARG A 617 1.79 -9.43 -22.66
N LEU A 618 2.84 -10.20 -22.96
CA LEU A 618 2.69 -11.45 -23.70
C LEU A 618 2.29 -12.55 -22.72
N LEU A 619 1.36 -13.42 -23.12
CA LEU A 619 1.11 -14.66 -22.38
C LEU A 619 2.36 -15.53 -22.43
N GLU A 620 2.72 -16.17 -21.33
CA GLU A 620 3.98 -16.91 -21.18
C GLU A 620 4.33 -17.83 -22.37
N SER A 621 3.39 -18.66 -22.81
CA SER A 621 3.61 -19.56 -23.96
C SER A 621 3.83 -18.80 -25.28
N VAL A 622 3.18 -17.64 -25.45
CA VAL A 622 3.40 -16.73 -26.59
C VAL A 622 4.72 -15.99 -26.45
N ALA A 623 5.10 -15.56 -25.24
CA ALA A 623 6.38 -14.93 -24.94
C ALA A 623 7.55 -15.86 -25.23
N ALA A 624 7.47 -17.13 -24.79
CA ALA A 624 8.47 -18.15 -25.07
C ALA A 624 8.60 -18.43 -26.58
N TYR A 625 7.46 -18.57 -27.27
CA TYR A 625 7.41 -18.73 -28.73
C TYR A 625 8.05 -17.55 -29.48
N ALA A 626 7.64 -16.33 -29.12
CA ALA A 626 8.12 -15.10 -29.72
C ALA A 626 9.60 -14.87 -29.42
N ALA A 627 10.06 -15.22 -28.21
CA ALA A 627 11.46 -15.18 -27.82
C ALA A 627 12.28 -16.16 -28.67
N GLU A 628 11.86 -17.41 -28.86
CA GLU A 628 12.56 -18.37 -29.72
C GLU A 628 12.74 -17.83 -31.15
N HIS A 629 11.66 -17.29 -31.73
CA HIS A 629 11.69 -16.68 -33.06
C HIS A 629 12.54 -15.41 -33.10
N LEU A 630 12.61 -14.65 -32.00
CA LEU A 630 13.50 -13.51 -31.87
C LEU A 630 14.97 -13.97 -31.85
N HIS A 631 15.31 -15.01 -31.09
CA HIS A 631 16.67 -15.58 -31.02
C HIS A 631 17.16 -16.10 -32.38
N ALA A 632 16.25 -16.67 -33.19
CA ALA A 632 16.56 -17.17 -34.53
C ALA A 632 16.75 -16.06 -35.59
N THR A 633 16.59 -14.79 -35.23
CA THR A 633 16.72 -13.65 -36.15
C THR A 633 18.04 -12.91 -35.94
N ASP A 634 18.71 -12.51 -37.03
CA ASP A 634 19.99 -11.76 -37.00
C ASP A 634 19.90 -10.39 -36.27
N GLY A 635 18.70 -9.88 -36.02
CA GLY A 635 18.43 -8.61 -35.32
C GLY A 635 18.28 -8.68 -33.80
N PHE A 636 18.42 -9.86 -33.18
CA PHE A 636 18.16 -10.03 -31.73
C PHE A 636 19.00 -9.12 -30.83
N ALA A 637 20.30 -9.00 -31.11
CA ALA A 637 21.20 -8.15 -30.32
C ALA A 637 20.82 -6.66 -30.40
N ALA A 638 20.32 -6.20 -31.56
CA ALA A 638 19.86 -4.82 -31.73
C ALA A 638 18.58 -4.53 -30.93
N VAL A 639 17.69 -5.52 -30.79
CA VAL A 639 16.47 -5.41 -29.97
C VAL A 639 16.81 -5.35 -28.49
N ARG A 640 17.68 -6.24 -27.98
CA ARG A 640 18.14 -6.20 -26.59
C ARG A 640 18.85 -4.89 -26.25
N ARG A 641 19.64 -4.35 -27.18
CA ARG A 641 20.27 -3.04 -27.00
C ARG A 641 19.24 -1.90 -26.95
N ARG A 642 18.23 -1.88 -27.84
CA ARG A 642 17.14 -0.89 -27.76
C ARG A 642 16.39 -0.95 -26.43
N HIS A 643 16.11 -2.16 -25.94
CA HIS A 643 15.53 -2.38 -24.61
C HIS A 643 16.42 -1.81 -23.50
N LEU A 644 17.71 -2.18 -23.47
CA LEU A 644 18.68 -1.63 -22.54
C LEU A 644 18.68 -0.09 -22.56
N LEU A 645 18.83 0.52 -23.74
CA LEU A 645 18.90 1.98 -23.86
C LEU A 645 17.61 2.68 -23.41
N HIS A 646 16.44 2.09 -23.67
CA HIS A 646 15.17 2.61 -23.18
C HIS A 646 15.12 2.65 -21.65
N TYR A 647 15.47 1.54 -21.00
CA TYR A 647 15.40 1.40 -19.55
C TYR A 647 16.54 2.12 -18.82
N LEU A 648 17.72 2.23 -19.42
CA LEU A 648 18.78 3.14 -18.97
C LEU A 648 18.29 4.60 -19.00
N THR A 649 17.69 5.03 -20.11
CA THR A 649 17.12 6.38 -20.22
C THR A 649 16.02 6.62 -19.19
N LEU A 650 15.21 5.61 -18.89
CA LEU A 650 14.20 5.69 -17.84
C LEU A 650 14.84 5.88 -16.45
N ALA A 651 15.85 5.08 -16.11
CA ALA A 651 16.57 5.18 -14.84
C ALA A 651 17.25 6.56 -14.67
N GLU A 652 17.91 7.05 -15.71
CA GLU A 652 18.57 8.37 -15.70
C GLU A 652 17.59 9.54 -15.60
N ARG A 653 16.38 9.40 -16.16
CA ARG A 653 15.31 10.41 -15.99
C ARG A 653 14.72 10.38 -14.59
N ALA A 654 14.65 9.19 -13.98
CA ALA A 654 14.10 9.02 -12.65
C ALA A 654 15.06 9.54 -11.57
N GLU A 655 16.36 9.27 -11.68
CA GLU A 655 17.39 9.57 -10.66
C GLU A 655 17.28 10.98 -10.04
N PRO A 656 17.19 12.09 -10.80
CA PRO A 656 17.06 13.42 -10.22
C PRO A 656 15.65 13.70 -9.67
N ARG A 657 14.61 13.05 -10.21
CA ARG A 657 13.20 13.23 -9.80
C ARG A 657 12.84 12.48 -8.52
N LEU A 658 13.70 11.56 -8.09
CA LEU A 658 13.61 10.88 -6.80
C LEU A 658 14.01 11.75 -5.60
N ARG A 659 14.49 12.99 -5.85
CA ARG A 659 14.93 13.95 -4.82
C ARG A 659 14.08 15.23 -4.82
N GLY A 660 12.78 15.07 -5.04
CA GLY A 660 11.84 16.19 -5.08
C GLY A 660 10.38 15.74 -5.13
N PRO A 661 9.43 16.62 -5.53
CA PRO A 661 8.00 16.42 -5.31
C PRO A 661 7.39 15.25 -6.10
N GLU A 662 8.04 14.80 -7.17
CA GLU A 662 7.59 13.65 -7.97
C GLU A 662 8.12 12.30 -7.46
N GLN A 663 8.81 12.28 -6.31
CA GLN A 663 9.48 11.10 -5.75
C GLN A 663 8.58 9.86 -5.74
N ARG A 664 7.37 9.94 -5.17
CA ARG A 664 6.43 8.81 -5.09
C ARG A 664 6.09 8.26 -6.48
N ARG A 665 5.70 9.13 -7.42
CA ARG A 665 5.31 8.72 -8.78
C ARG A 665 6.46 7.98 -9.48
N TRP A 666 7.68 8.49 -9.37
CA TRP A 666 8.84 7.86 -10.00
C TRP A 666 9.24 6.55 -9.32
N LEU A 667 9.09 6.45 -8.00
CA LEU A 667 9.32 5.20 -7.29
C LEU A 667 8.31 4.12 -7.75
N ASP A 668 7.01 4.43 -7.81
CA ASP A 668 5.96 3.50 -8.26
C ASP A 668 6.20 3.04 -9.72
N ARG A 669 6.68 3.96 -10.57
CA ARG A 669 7.07 3.65 -11.94
C ARG A 669 8.28 2.71 -12.01
N LEU A 670 9.34 2.96 -11.23
CA LEU A 670 10.51 2.08 -11.20
C LEU A 670 10.19 0.70 -10.62
N ASP A 671 9.31 0.63 -9.61
CA ASP A 671 8.85 -0.64 -9.05
C ASP A 671 8.09 -1.46 -10.09
N THR A 672 7.26 -0.81 -10.91
CA THR A 672 6.53 -1.44 -12.02
C THR A 672 7.47 -1.99 -13.10
N GLU A 673 8.63 -1.35 -13.31
CA GLU A 673 9.62 -1.73 -14.32
C GLU A 673 10.78 -2.56 -13.76
N ALA A 674 10.72 -3.02 -12.51
CA ALA A 674 11.86 -3.62 -11.81
C ALA A 674 12.49 -4.81 -12.57
N GLY A 675 11.70 -5.73 -13.15
CA GLY A 675 12.23 -6.84 -13.93
C GLY A 675 12.83 -6.41 -15.27
N ASN A 676 12.29 -5.36 -15.90
CA ASN A 676 12.87 -4.79 -17.12
C ASN A 676 14.19 -4.03 -16.83
N LEU A 677 14.26 -3.29 -15.73
CA LEU A 677 15.48 -2.61 -15.27
C LEU A 677 16.59 -3.62 -14.95
N ARG A 678 16.25 -4.72 -14.27
CA ARG A 678 17.20 -5.81 -14.00
C ARG A 678 17.68 -6.47 -15.30
N ALA A 679 16.76 -6.82 -16.20
CA ALA A 679 17.11 -7.43 -17.48
C ALA A 679 17.95 -6.49 -18.37
N ALA A 680 17.72 -5.18 -18.30
CA ALA A 680 18.56 -4.19 -18.98
C ALA A 680 19.97 -4.18 -18.39
N LEU A 681 20.12 -4.09 -17.06
CA LEU A 681 21.43 -4.10 -16.41
C LEU A 681 22.21 -5.40 -16.70
N ASP A 682 21.55 -6.55 -16.63
CA ASP A 682 22.16 -7.85 -16.96
C ASP A 682 22.66 -7.88 -18.42
N GLU A 683 21.89 -7.33 -19.36
CA GLU A 683 22.31 -7.20 -20.75
C GLU A 683 23.51 -6.26 -20.92
N ALA A 684 23.57 -5.16 -20.15
CA ALA A 684 24.71 -4.25 -20.17
C ALA A 684 25.98 -4.94 -19.68
N VAL A 685 25.90 -5.65 -18.54
CA VAL A 685 27.01 -6.44 -17.97
C VAL A 685 27.46 -7.54 -18.94
N ARG A 686 26.51 -8.26 -19.55
CA ARG A 686 26.80 -9.32 -20.52
C ARG A 686 27.51 -8.81 -21.77
N ARG A 687 27.24 -7.56 -22.19
CA ARG A 687 27.86 -6.91 -23.36
C ARG A 687 29.20 -6.23 -23.04
N ALA A 688 29.47 -5.93 -21.78
CA ALA A 688 30.64 -5.17 -21.34
C ALA A 688 31.98 -5.74 -21.87
N PRO A 689 32.22 -7.07 -21.89
CA PRO A 689 33.46 -7.64 -22.45
C PRO A 689 33.62 -7.42 -23.96
N ASP A 690 32.51 -7.25 -24.70
CA ASP A 690 32.50 -7.22 -26.16
C ASP A 690 32.69 -5.81 -26.75
N SER A 691 32.47 -4.74 -25.97
CA SER A 691 32.51 -3.36 -26.48
C SER A 691 32.72 -2.33 -25.36
N PRO A 692 33.65 -1.36 -25.52
CA PRO A 692 33.86 -0.28 -24.54
C PRO A 692 32.61 0.55 -24.22
N GLY A 693 31.72 0.74 -25.20
CA GLY A 693 30.46 1.47 -24.98
C GLY A 693 29.47 0.74 -24.07
N ALA A 694 29.57 -0.60 -23.97
CA ALA A 694 28.71 -1.39 -23.09
C ALA A 694 29.13 -1.29 -21.61
N VAL A 695 30.41 -1.03 -21.34
CA VAL A 695 30.91 -0.76 -19.98
C VAL A 695 30.27 0.52 -19.44
N ASP A 696 30.26 1.59 -20.24
CA ASP A 696 29.59 2.86 -19.88
C ASP A 696 28.08 2.67 -19.64
N GLU A 697 27.40 1.93 -20.51
CA GLU A 697 25.97 1.60 -20.36
C GLU A 697 25.71 0.87 -19.02
N ALA A 698 26.59 -0.05 -18.59
CA ALA A 698 26.46 -0.78 -17.32
C ALA A 698 26.70 0.11 -16.09
N VAL A 699 27.77 0.93 -16.11
CA VAL A 699 28.09 1.87 -15.02
C VAL A 699 26.95 2.87 -14.83
N ARG A 700 26.49 3.50 -15.91
CA ARG A 700 25.39 4.49 -15.84
C ARG A 700 24.10 3.88 -15.34
N SER A 701 23.78 2.65 -15.76
CA SER A 701 22.59 1.92 -15.29
C SER A 701 22.64 1.69 -13.79
N ALA A 702 23.75 1.16 -13.27
CA ALA A 702 23.88 0.86 -11.85
C ALA A 702 23.93 2.12 -10.98
N THR A 703 24.64 3.17 -11.41
CA THR A 703 24.68 4.46 -10.70
C THR A 703 23.30 5.11 -10.65
N ALA A 704 22.53 5.11 -11.74
CA ALA A 704 21.19 5.69 -11.78
C ALA A 704 20.17 4.95 -10.89
N LEU A 705 20.36 3.64 -10.70
CA LEU A 705 19.47 2.81 -9.87
C LEU A 705 19.82 2.82 -8.38
N ALA A 706 21.03 3.24 -8.01
CA ALA A 706 21.52 3.22 -6.64
C ALA A 706 20.57 3.89 -5.65
N TRP A 707 20.08 5.09 -5.98
CA TRP A 707 19.19 5.82 -5.08
C TRP A 707 17.81 5.16 -4.94
N TRP A 708 17.26 4.59 -6.02
CA TRP A 708 16.02 3.82 -5.95
C TRP A 708 16.16 2.58 -5.07
N TRP A 709 17.28 1.84 -5.19
CA TRP A 709 17.52 0.69 -4.33
C TRP A 709 17.57 1.06 -2.85
N LEU A 710 18.19 2.19 -2.50
CA LEU A 710 18.19 2.68 -1.12
C LEU A 710 16.76 3.02 -0.65
N LEU A 711 16.03 3.84 -1.41
CA LEU A 711 14.67 4.28 -1.06
C LEU A 711 13.67 3.12 -0.90
N ARG A 712 13.86 2.03 -1.65
CA ARG A 712 13.05 0.81 -1.54
C ARG A 712 13.62 -0.27 -0.63
N GLY A 713 14.76 -0.01 0.02
CA GLY A 713 15.41 -0.98 0.89
C GLY A 713 15.78 -2.27 0.15
N ARG A 714 16.21 -2.17 -1.12
CA ARG A 714 16.68 -3.28 -1.96
C ARG A 714 18.21 -3.39 -1.87
N LEU A 715 18.74 -3.40 -0.65
CA LEU A 715 20.17 -3.23 -0.38
C LEU A 715 21.03 -4.38 -0.94
N THR A 716 20.58 -5.61 -0.74
CA THR A 716 21.25 -6.82 -1.28
C THR A 716 21.26 -6.82 -2.81
N GLU A 717 20.20 -6.32 -3.45
CA GLU A 717 20.18 -6.17 -4.90
C GLU A 717 21.15 -5.13 -5.39
N ALA A 718 21.16 -3.96 -4.77
CA ALA A 718 22.14 -2.93 -5.07
C ALA A 718 23.56 -3.50 -4.97
N ARG A 719 23.91 -4.11 -3.85
CA ARG A 719 25.26 -4.67 -3.63
C ARG A 719 25.64 -5.67 -4.73
N ARG A 720 24.78 -6.67 -4.99
CA ARG A 720 25.03 -7.70 -6.01
C ARG A 720 25.16 -7.11 -7.41
N SER A 721 24.27 -6.19 -7.77
CA SER A 721 24.25 -5.54 -9.09
C SER A 721 25.46 -4.64 -9.27
N LEU A 722 25.84 -3.85 -8.26
CA LEU A 722 27.05 -3.04 -8.26
C LEU A 722 28.31 -3.91 -8.37
N HIS A 723 28.37 -5.02 -7.63
CA HIS A 723 29.46 -6.01 -7.74
C HIS A 723 29.54 -6.62 -9.14
N ALA A 724 28.43 -7.05 -9.73
CA ALA A 724 28.40 -7.62 -11.07
C ALA A 724 28.92 -6.64 -12.13
N VAL A 725 28.64 -5.35 -11.99
CA VAL A 725 29.22 -4.31 -12.85
C VAL A 725 30.71 -4.13 -12.57
N LEU A 726 31.15 -4.10 -11.31
CA LEU A 726 32.57 -3.98 -10.95
C LEU A 726 33.43 -5.11 -11.54
N VAL A 727 32.91 -6.33 -11.65
CA VAL A 727 33.62 -7.48 -12.25
C VAL A 727 33.95 -7.27 -13.74
N VAL A 728 33.13 -6.50 -14.46
CA VAL A 728 33.28 -6.28 -15.92
C VAL A 728 33.81 -4.89 -16.29
N VAL A 729 33.97 -4.01 -15.31
CA VAL A 729 34.53 -2.66 -15.49
C VAL A 729 36.06 -2.74 -15.31
N PRO A 730 36.88 -2.17 -16.22
CA PRO A 730 38.31 -2.00 -15.97
C PRO A 730 38.53 -1.22 -14.66
N GLU A 731 39.54 -1.59 -13.87
CA GLU A 731 39.91 -0.86 -12.63
C GLU A 731 39.87 0.66 -12.91
N ASP A 732 39.00 1.41 -12.19
CA ASP A 732 38.93 2.90 -12.08
C ASP A 732 37.51 3.55 -12.09
N SER A 733 36.39 2.85 -11.83
CA SER A 733 35.11 3.53 -11.52
C SER A 733 34.98 3.85 -10.03
N ALA A 734 35.60 4.95 -9.58
CA ALA A 734 35.62 5.35 -8.18
C ALA A 734 34.22 5.54 -7.56
N GLU A 735 33.26 6.12 -8.31
CA GLU A 735 31.89 6.31 -7.84
C GLU A 735 31.21 4.95 -7.58
N LEU A 736 31.37 4.00 -8.50
CA LEU A 736 30.78 2.66 -8.37
C LEU A 736 31.37 1.89 -7.18
N VAL A 737 32.68 2.00 -6.96
CA VAL A 737 33.36 1.42 -5.78
C VAL A 737 32.79 1.98 -4.49
N LEU A 738 32.55 3.28 -4.41
CA LEU A 738 31.95 3.92 -3.23
C LEU A 738 30.51 3.47 -3.00
N LEU A 739 29.69 3.43 -4.06
CA LEU A 739 28.32 2.93 -3.97
C LEU A 739 28.33 1.47 -3.46
N HIS A 740 29.14 0.60 -4.05
CA HIS A 740 29.26 -0.79 -3.61
C HIS A 740 29.65 -0.88 -2.12
N ARG A 741 30.67 -0.13 -1.69
CA ARG A 741 31.09 -0.08 -0.27
C ARG A 741 29.97 0.41 0.65
N ALA A 742 29.22 1.43 0.26
CA ALA A 742 28.12 1.93 1.07
C ALA A 742 27.02 0.87 1.24
N PHE A 743 26.64 0.16 0.17
CA PHE A 743 25.66 -0.93 0.28
C PHE A 743 26.20 -2.16 1.01
N ALA A 744 27.50 -2.44 0.95
CA ALA A 744 28.15 -3.47 1.77
C ALA A 744 28.06 -3.12 3.27
N LEU A 745 28.35 -1.87 3.65
CA LEU A 745 28.18 -1.38 5.02
C LEU A 745 26.73 -1.49 5.50
N LEU A 746 25.77 -1.12 4.65
CA LEU A 746 24.34 -1.20 4.96
C LEU A 746 23.80 -2.64 5.08
N THR A 747 24.53 -3.62 4.55
CA THR A 747 24.15 -5.06 4.62
C THR A 747 24.99 -5.86 5.62
N GLY A 748 25.90 -5.21 6.36
CA GLY A 748 26.75 -5.86 7.36
C GLY A 748 27.96 -6.62 6.81
N ASP A 749 28.18 -6.60 5.49
CA ASP A 749 29.24 -7.37 4.81
C ASP A 749 30.57 -6.60 4.80
N ALA A 750 31.15 -6.40 5.97
CA ALA A 750 32.40 -5.65 6.14
C ALA A 750 33.64 -6.36 5.58
N GLY A 751 33.54 -7.68 5.29
CA GLY A 751 34.66 -8.53 4.88
C GLY A 751 35.31 -8.14 3.55
N GLU A 752 34.53 -7.63 2.59
CA GLU A 752 35.03 -7.22 1.27
C GLU A 752 35.68 -5.82 1.28
N THR A 753 35.50 -5.03 2.34
CA THR A 753 36.05 -3.65 2.41
C THR A 753 37.55 -3.61 2.69
N GLY A 754 38.16 -4.74 3.09
CA GLY A 754 39.55 -4.85 3.52
C GLY A 754 40.56 -5.37 2.48
N GLU A 755 40.12 -5.89 1.33
CA GLU A 755 41.01 -6.56 0.36
C GLU A 755 41.26 -5.76 -0.93
N THR A 756 41.66 -4.50 -0.79
CA THR A 756 42.48 -3.85 -1.82
C THR A 756 43.56 -2.98 -1.15
N GLY A 757 44.64 -3.63 -0.71
CA GLY A 757 45.91 -2.98 -0.36
C GLY A 757 46.35 -3.05 1.12
N SER A 758 46.92 -4.17 1.56
CA SER A 758 47.86 -4.17 2.70
C SER A 758 49.19 -3.55 2.24
N ALA A 759 49.93 -2.75 3.02
CA ALA A 759 50.52 -3.21 4.27
C ALA A 759 50.97 -2.04 5.17
N THR A 760 50.08 -1.53 6.02
CA THR A 760 50.47 -0.92 7.30
C THR A 760 49.40 -1.27 8.34
N GLY A 761 49.82 -1.91 9.43
CA GLY A 761 48.94 -2.50 10.45
C GLY A 761 48.22 -1.46 11.33
N VAL A 762 47.29 -0.70 10.75
CA VAL A 762 46.32 0.11 11.49
C VAL A 762 44.95 -0.56 11.35
N SER A 763 44.64 -1.48 12.26
CA SER A 763 43.28 -1.98 12.45
C SER A 763 42.49 -0.92 13.24
N GLY A 764 41.48 -0.33 12.60
CA GLY A 764 40.61 0.68 13.23
C GLY A 764 39.61 1.28 12.24
N THR A 765 38.49 1.78 12.77
CA THR A 765 37.43 2.52 12.05
C THR A 765 37.98 3.70 11.23
N ASP A 766 39.03 4.36 11.73
CA ASP A 766 39.75 5.42 11.03
C ASP A 766 40.36 4.98 9.68
N ALA A 767 40.77 3.71 9.54
CA ALA A 767 41.36 3.21 8.30
C ALA A 767 40.30 3.05 7.19
N VAL A 768 39.08 2.64 7.53
CA VAL A 768 37.96 2.46 6.59
C VAL A 768 37.50 3.81 6.05
N ALA A 769 37.23 4.78 6.94
CA ALA A 769 36.85 6.13 6.55
C ALA A 769 37.94 6.82 5.69
N THR A 770 39.22 6.65 6.05
CA THR A 770 40.34 7.19 5.27
C THR A 770 40.44 6.56 3.88
N GLY A 771 40.28 5.23 3.78
CA GLY A 771 40.29 4.52 2.50
C GLY A 771 39.10 4.88 1.60
N ILE A 772 37.92 5.12 2.18
CA ILE A 772 36.75 5.64 1.46
C ILE A 772 37.04 7.04 0.91
N ALA A 773 37.57 7.93 1.75
CA ALA A 773 37.86 9.29 1.32
C ALA A 773 38.94 9.36 0.23
N ALA A 774 39.96 8.49 0.26
CA ALA A 774 40.97 8.41 -0.78
C ALA A 774 40.37 8.02 -2.14
N VAL A 775 39.46 7.05 -2.18
CA VAL A 775 38.75 6.66 -3.41
C VAL A 775 37.85 7.80 -3.92
N ALA A 776 37.21 8.54 -3.02
CA ALA A 776 36.36 9.67 -3.39
C ALA A 776 37.10 10.78 -4.14
N GLU A 777 38.40 10.97 -3.91
CA GLU A 777 39.19 11.95 -4.66
C GLU A 777 39.28 11.67 -6.16
N ALA A 778 39.06 10.41 -6.57
CA ALA A 778 39.03 10.00 -7.97
C ALA A 778 37.66 10.19 -8.65
N VAL A 779 36.61 10.60 -7.93
CA VAL A 779 35.30 10.91 -8.51
C VAL A 779 35.32 12.34 -9.10
N PRO A 780 35.23 12.55 -10.43
CA PRO A 780 35.48 13.87 -11.02
C PRO A 780 34.41 14.92 -10.70
N ASP A 781 33.15 14.52 -10.63
CA ASP A 781 32.03 15.42 -10.36
C ASP A 781 31.88 15.66 -8.84
N PRO A 782 32.02 16.90 -8.35
CA PRO A 782 32.04 17.20 -6.92
C PRO A 782 30.69 16.95 -6.23
N VAL A 783 29.57 17.13 -6.95
CA VAL A 783 28.24 16.83 -6.41
C VAL A 783 28.03 15.32 -6.21
N ARG A 784 28.35 14.50 -7.21
CA ARG A 784 28.35 13.03 -7.08
C ARG A 784 29.31 12.56 -5.99
N ARG A 785 30.51 13.15 -5.91
CA ARG A 785 31.49 12.87 -4.86
C ARG A 785 30.91 13.14 -3.46
N ALA A 786 30.27 14.29 -3.26
CA ALA A 786 29.64 14.64 -1.98
C ALA A 786 28.54 13.64 -1.60
N ARG A 787 27.70 13.24 -2.56
CA ARG A 787 26.60 12.29 -2.35
C ARG A 787 27.10 10.87 -2.06
N ALA A 788 28.13 10.41 -2.75
CA ALA A 788 28.76 9.11 -2.50
C ALA A 788 29.42 9.07 -1.11
N LEU A 789 30.13 10.15 -0.72
CA LEU A 789 30.69 10.30 0.63
C LEU A 789 29.60 10.28 1.71
N TRP A 790 28.50 11.00 1.49
CA TRP A 790 27.37 10.99 2.40
C TRP A 790 26.75 9.60 2.54
N LEU A 791 26.57 8.86 1.44
CA LEU A 791 25.99 7.52 1.50
C LEU A 791 26.90 6.53 2.25
N CYS A 792 28.23 6.63 2.06
CA CYS A 792 29.20 5.90 2.86
C CYS A 792 29.13 6.28 4.35
N ALA A 793 29.00 7.57 4.67
CA ALA A 793 28.84 8.04 6.05
C ALA A 793 27.56 7.49 6.69
N TYR A 794 26.45 7.47 5.94
CA TYR A 794 25.20 6.86 6.36
C TYR A 794 25.33 5.34 6.59
N GLY A 795 26.08 4.65 5.72
CA GLY A 795 26.43 3.24 5.90
C GLY A 795 27.25 2.97 7.16
N LEU A 796 28.29 3.77 7.43
CA LEU A 796 29.10 3.67 8.66
C LEU A 796 28.25 3.92 9.91
N PHE A 797 27.39 4.93 9.89
CA PHE A 797 26.47 5.22 10.98
C PHE A 797 25.53 4.03 11.26
N SER A 798 24.99 3.43 10.20
CA SER A 798 24.12 2.24 10.28
C SER A 798 24.85 1.01 10.81
N ALA A 799 26.15 0.87 10.48
CA ALA A 799 27.03 -0.16 11.01
C ALA A 799 27.53 0.13 12.45
N GLY A 800 27.19 1.29 13.02
CA GLY A 800 27.56 1.69 14.38
C GLY A 800 28.90 2.43 14.51
N ASP A 801 29.61 2.71 13.41
CA ASP A 801 30.83 3.53 13.40
C ASP A 801 30.48 5.02 13.31
N THR A 802 30.14 5.60 14.46
CA THR A 802 29.75 7.02 14.54
C THR A 802 30.92 7.97 14.25
N ALA A 803 32.15 7.61 14.61
CA ALA A 803 33.33 8.44 14.40
C ALA A 803 33.71 8.53 12.91
N GLY A 804 33.76 7.37 12.23
CA GLY A 804 33.96 7.32 10.78
C GLY A 804 32.85 8.01 10.01
N ALA A 805 31.59 7.83 10.44
CA ALA A 805 30.44 8.52 9.88
C ALA A 805 30.55 10.05 10.02
N GLU A 806 30.92 10.56 11.19
CA GLU A 806 31.09 12.00 11.43
C GLU A 806 32.19 12.58 10.53
N ALA A 807 33.35 11.92 10.45
CA ALA A 807 34.47 12.37 9.65
C ALA A 807 34.14 12.43 8.14
N LEU A 808 33.46 11.42 7.60
CA LEU A 808 33.04 11.41 6.19
C LEU A 808 31.90 12.41 5.92
N ASN A 809 30.91 12.49 6.82
CA ASN A 809 29.79 13.41 6.68
C ASN A 809 30.23 14.87 6.72
N ALA A 810 31.26 15.21 7.51
CA ALA A 810 31.85 16.56 7.52
C ALA A 810 32.44 16.94 6.15
N ARG A 811 33.10 16.02 5.46
CA ARG A 811 33.63 16.23 4.10
C ARG A 811 32.50 16.37 3.08
N ALA A 812 31.49 15.50 3.17
CA ALA A 812 30.32 15.55 2.31
C ALA A 812 29.59 16.90 2.43
N LEU A 813 29.36 17.39 3.66
CA LEU A 813 28.72 18.67 3.92
C LEU A 813 29.53 19.84 3.37
N ALA A 814 30.85 19.85 3.59
CA ALA A 814 31.72 20.91 3.10
C ALA A 814 31.67 21.02 1.57
N LEU A 815 31.72 19.87 0.88
CA LEU A 815 31.64 19.82 -0.58
C LEU A 815 30.25 20.21 -1.11
N ALA A 816 29.18 19.67 -0.52
CA ALA A 816 27.82 20.02 -0.92
C ALA A 816 27.50 21.51 -0.73
N THR A 817 28.05 22.13 0.32
CA THR A 817 27.91 23.58 0.56
C THR A 817 28.72 24.39 -0.45
N ALA A 818 29.92 23.95 -0.82
CA ALA A 818 30.77 24.66 -1.78
C ALA A 818 30.20 24.63 -3.21
N GLU A 819 29.49 23.57 -3.57
CA GLU A 819 28.87 23.38 -4.89
C GLU A 819 27.40 23.84 -4.97
N ASP A 820 26.89 24.49 -3.91
CA ASP A 820 25.47 24.88 -3.80
C ASP A 820 24.49 23.72 -4.09
N ASP A 821 24.79 22.49 -3.61
CA ASP A 821 23.87 21.33 -3.68
C ASP A 821 22.92 21.34 -2.47
N PRO A 822 21.67 21.85 -2.60
CA PRO A 822 20.74 21.97 -1.47
C PRO A 822 20.37 20.61 -0.90
N TRP A 823 20.26 19.59 -1.77
CA TRP A 823 19.92 18.25 -1.33
C TRP A 823 21.07 17.61 -0.54
N GLY A 824 22.30 17.67 -1.05
CA GLY A 824 23.48 17.17 -0.35
C GLY A 824 23.70 17.87 1.00
N THR A 825 23.45 19.18 1.04
CA THR A 825 23.50 19.98 2.28
C THR A 825 22.44 19.52 3.27
N ALA A 826 21.19 19.36 2.83
CA ALA A 826 20.09 18.90 3.69
C ALA A 826 20.35 17.51 4.27
N ALA A 827 20.81 16.57 3.43
CA ALA A 827 21.10 15.19 3.81
C ALA A 827 22.26 15.10 4.83
N ALA A 828 23.33 15.85 4.60
CA ALA A 828 24.48 15.85 5.51
C ALA A 828 24.17 16.55 6.85
N LEU A 829 23.37 17.62 6.85
CA LEU A 829 22.86 18.24 8.08
C LEU A 829 21.92 17.30 8.85
N GLY A 830 21.07 16.55 8.14
CA GLY A 830 20.18 15.55 8.75
C GLY A 830 20.97 14.45 9.46
N LEU A 831 21.97 13.87 8.79
CA LEU A 831 22.84 12.86 9.39
C LEU A 831 23.66 13.43 10.57
N ARG A 832 24.14 14.68 10.47
CA ARG A 832 24.85 15.35 11.58
C ARG A 832 23.93 15.60 12.78
N SER A 833 22.66 15.93 12.55
CA SER A 833 21.64 16.06 13.61
C SER A 833 21.43 14.73 14.33
N THR A 834 21.35 13.61 13.60
CA THR A 834 21.22 12.28 14.18
C THR A 834 22.48 11.86 14.96
N LEU A 835 23.68 12.14 14.44
CA LEU A 835 24.94 11.91 15.18
C LEU A 835 25.00 12.76 16.46
N ALA A 836 24.57 14.03 16.40
CA ALA A 836 24.47 14.91 17.57
C ALA A 836 23.50 14.38 18.62
N LEU A 837 22.38 13.76 18.22
CA LEU A 837 21.47 13.08 19.14
C LEU A 837 22.18 11.94 19.88
N THR A 838 22.92 11.10 19.17
CA THR A 838 23.68 9.98 19.77
C THR A 838 24.78 10.48 20.71
N GLY A 839 25.44 11.59 20.36
CA GLY A 839 26.47 12.25 21.18
C GLY A 839 25.92 13.11 22.33
N GLY A 840 24.61 13.35 22.40
CA GLY A 840 23.98 14.19 23.42
C GLY A 840 24.09 15.71 23.19
N ASP A 841 24.53 16.17 22.02
CA ASP A 841 24.56 17.59 21.64
C ASP A 841 23.18 18.07 21.16
N LEU A 842 22.32 18.42 22.11
CA LEU A 842 20.94 18.86 21.84
C LEU A 842 20.85 20.18 21.06
N ASP A 843 21.86 21.06 21.17
CA ASP A 843 21.88 22.35 20.48
C ASP A 843 22.33 22.20 19.03
N GLY A 844 23.36 21.39 18.78
CA GLY A 844 23.76 20.97 17.44
C GLY A 844 22.64 20.23 16.72
N LEU A 845 22.01 19.26 17.38
CA LEU A 845 20.84 18.53 16.89
C LEU A 845 19.76 19.50 16.39
N GLY A 846 19.32 20.43 17.24
CA GLY A 846 18.23 21.35 16.91
C GLY A 846 18.58 22.37 15.82
N ARG A 847 19.84 22.80 15.72
CA ARG A 847 20.30 23.73 14.68
C ARG A 847 20.29 23.07 13.31
N ASP A 848 20.94 21.92 13.20
CA ASP A 848 21.13 21.22 11.94
C ASP A 848 19.86 20.50 11.49
N GLY A 849 19.13 19.89 12.42
CA GLY A 849 17.88 19.17 12.13
C GLY A 849 16.81 20.10 11.57
N ARG A 850 16.62 21.29 12.15
CA ARG A 850 15.66 22.28 11.63
C ARG A 850 16.06 22.84 10.28
N ARG A 851 17.36 23.08 10.05
CA ARG A 851 17.85 23.55 8.74
C ARG A 851 17.70 22.47 7.68
N SER A 852 17.99 21.21 8.01
CA SER A 852 17.77 20.05 7.14
C SER A 852 16.29 19.92 6.77
N ALA A 853 15.38 19.97 7.76
CA ALA A 853 13.94 19.87 7.54
C ALA A 853 13.41 20.99 6.63
N ALA A 854 13.87 22.23 6.83
CA ALA A 854 13.49 23.36 5.97
C ALA A 854 13.96 23.17 4.52
N LEU A 855 15.19 22.70 4.30
CA LEU A 855 15.71 22.45 2.95
C LEU A 855 14.98 21.30 2.26
N PHE A 856 14.70 20.19 2.96
CA PHE A 856 13.93 19.09 2.36
C PHE A 856 12.49 19.49 2.03
N HIS A 857 11.89 20.34 2.86
CA HIS A 857 10.59 20.92 2.59
C HIS A 857 10.58 21.81 1.34
N GLU A 858 11.57 22.69 1.19
CA GLU A 858 11.74 23.51 -0.02
C GLU A 858 11.97 22.66 -1.29
N LEU A 859 12.66 21.52 -1.15
CA LEU A 859 12.90 20.58 -2.25
C LEU A 859 11.69 19.70 -2.58
N GLY A 860 10.72 19.57 -1.67
CA GLY A 860 9.62 18.62 -1.78
C GLY A 860 10.06 17.15 -1.67
N ASP A 861 11.18 16.87 -0.99
CA ASP A 861 11.68 15.51 -0.79
C ASP A 861 11.08 14.89 0.48
N SER A 862 10.03 14.08 0.30
CA SER A 862 9.30 13.46 1.41
C SER A 862 10.16 12.48 2.20
N TRP A 863 10.99 11.66 1.54
CA TRP A 863 11.91 10.76 2.26
C TRP A 863 12.89 11.55 3.13
N GLY A 864 13.45 12.65 2.61
CA GLY A 864 14.35 13.54 3.32
C GLY A 864 13.68 14.21 4.52
N GLU A 865 12.47 14.74 4.36
CA GLU A 865 11.66 15.27 5.47
C GLU A 865 11.48 14.22 6.58
N LEU A 866 11.15 12.97 6.21
CA LEU A 866 10.97 11.87 7.15
C LEU A 866 12.22 11.59 8.00
N GLN A 867 13.42 11.68 7.41
CA GLN A 867 14.68 11.47 8.14
C GLN A 867 14.90 12.51 9.25
N THR A 868 14.27 13.69 9.16
CA THR A 868 14.39 14.74 10.18
C THR A 868 13.40 14.59 11.33
N VAL A 869 12.35 13.78 11.15
CA VAL A 869 11.25 13.65 12.13
C VAL A 869 11.75 13.05 13.44
N SER A 870 12.48 11.93 13.38
CA SER A 870 12.94 11.22 14.58
C SER A 870 13.82 12.11 15.48
N PRO A 871 14.93 12.71 14.99
CA PRO A 871 15.77 13.54 15.85
C PRO A 871 15.03 14.78 16.40
N LEU A 872 14.21 15.46 15.60
CA LEU A 872 13.49 16.65 16.04
C LEU A 872 12.35 16.33 17.03
N ALA A 873 11.62 15.23 16.83
CA ALA A 873 10.60 14.78 17.77
C ALA A 873 11.21 14.39 19.12
N VAL A 874 12.35 13.69 19.11
CA VAL A 874 13.08 13.35 20.33
C VAL A 874 13.59 14.61 21.05
N LEU A 875 14.13 15.60 20.32
CA LEU A 875 14.53 16.87 20.92
C LEU A 875 13.34 17.59 21.57
N ALA A 876 12.20 17.64 20.89
CA ALA A 876 10.98 18.25 21.40
C ALA A 876 10.46 17.53 22.65
N GLU A 877 10.48 16.19 22.68
CA GLU A 877 10.14 15.38 23.86
C GLU A 877 11.07 15.72 25.04
N ILE A 878 12.40 15.71 24.82
CA ILE A 878 13.39 16.03 25.86
C ILE A 878 13.20 17.43 26.43
N LYS A 879 12.82 18.41 25.60
CA LYS A 879 12.56 19.79 26.00
C LYS A 879 11.15 20.01 26.57
N GLY A 880 10.30 18.98 26.60
CA GLY A 880 8.92 19.06 27.06
C GLY A 880 7.96 19.77 26.10
N ALA A 881 8.37 19.99 24.85
CA ALA A 881 7.54 20.58 23.79
C ALA A 881 6.67 19.49 23.11
N TYR A 882 5.78 18.87 23.89
CA TYR A 882 5.05 17.68 23.46
C TYR A 882 4.11 17.90 22.26
N GLU A 883 3.54 19.10 22.10
CA GLU A 883 2.73 19.46 20.94
C GLU A 883 3.57 19.47 19.64
N GLU A 884 4.78 20.03 19.69
CA GLU A 884 5.71 20.01 18.56
C GLU A 884 6.12 18.56 18.23
N ALA A 885 6.43 17.75 19.25
CA ALA A 885 6.73 16.33 19.07
C ALA A 885 5.55 15.57 18.43
N GLU A 886 4.31 15.78 18.88
CA GLU A 886 3.13 15.12 18.29
C GLU A 886 2.94 15.53 16.83
N GLN A 887 3.07 16.83 16.52
CA GLN A 887 2.98 17.32 15.15
C GLN A 887 4.01 16.65 14.23
N ARG A 888 5.27 16.57 14.67
CA ARG A 888 6.34 15.90 13.90
C ARG A 888 6.06 14.42 13.69
N GLN A 889 5.58 13.71 14.71
CA GLN A 889 5.25 12.29 14.59
C GLN A 889 4.07 12.06 13.63
N LEU A 890 3.03 12.91 13.67
CA LEU A 890 1.88 12.83 12.76
C LEU A 890 2.26 13.13 11.30
N GLU A 891 3.09 14.15 11.08
CA GLU A 891 3.63 14.50 9.76
C GLU A 891 4.47 13.34 9.20
N GLY A 892 5.40 12.81 10.00
CA GLY A 892 6.19 11.65 9.62
C GLY A 892 5.35 10.39 9.38
N LEU A 893 4.27 10.18 10.14
CA LEU A 893 3.36 9.06 9.94
C LEU A 893 2.63 9.14 8.59
N ARG A 894 2.20 10.36 8.20
CA ARG A 894 1.60 10.60 6.89
C ARG A 894 2.61 10.29 5.78
N ILE A 895 3.82 10.86 5.87
CA ILE A 895 4.87 10.65 4.87
C ILE A 895 5.24 9.17 4.74
N ALA A 896 5.41 8.46 5.87
CA ALA A 896 5.74 7.04 5.87
C ALA A 896 4.66 6.20 5.17
N ARG A 897 3.37 6.50 5.39
CA ARG A 897 2.27 5.84 4.67
C ARG A 897 2.26 6.19 3.18
N ASP A 898 2.47 7.45 2.85
CA ASP A 898 2.46 7.92 1.46
C ASP A 898 3.56 7.26 0.62
N LEU A 899 4.71 6.95 1.25
CA LEU A 899 5.86 6.29 0.62
C LEU A 899 5.85 4.75 0.74
N GLY A 900 4.92 4.16 1.52
CA GLY A 900 4.84 2.72 1.76
C GLY A 900 5.94 2.18 2.68
N LEU A 901 6.35 2.93 3.71
CA LEU A 901 7.46 2.61 4.61
C LEU A 901 6.95 2.09 5.95
N GLU A 902 6.50 0.83 6.01
CA GLU A 902 5.84 0.25 7.19
C GLU A 902 6.69 0.21 8.47
N ALA A 903 8.01 0.00 8.35
CA ALA A 903 8.91 0.09 9.50
C ALA A 903 8.91 1.51 10.13
N GLU A 904 8.84 2.54 9.29
CA GLU A 904 8.72 3.94 9.74
C GLU A 904 7.33 4.22 10.31
N VAL A 905 6.26 3.65 9.74
CA VAL A 905 4.90 3.72 10.30
C VAL A 905 4.89 3.17 11.74
N SER A 906 5.51 2.01 11.97
CA SER A 906 5.68 1.43 13.31
C SER A 906 6.43 2.37 14.25
N ALA A 907 7.56 2.93 13.81
CA ALA A 907 8.36 3.85 14.61
C ALA A 907 7.57 5.13 14.99
N ARG A 908 6.82 5.72 14.06
CA ARG A 908 5.99 6.92 14.32
C ARG A 908 4.82 6.63 15.24
N LEU A 909 4.15 5.49 15.09
CA LEU A 909 3.09 5.05 16.01
C LEU A 909 3.62 4.84 17.43
N SER A 910 4.80 4.23 17.57
CA SER A 910 5.42 4.07 18.89
C SER A 910 5.81 5.43 19.50
N GLY A 911 6.29 6.38 18.71
CA GLY A 911 6.51 7.75 19.15
C GLY A 911 5.24 8.45 19.65
N LEU A 912 4.12 8.31 18.92
CA LEU A 912 2.82 8.80 19.37
C LEU A 912 2.34 8.10 20.66
N GLY A 913 2.59 6.79 20.77
CA GLY A 913 2.30 6.02 21.99
C GLY A 913 3.05 6.57 23.19
N ARG A 914 4.34 6.89 23.02
CA ARG A 914 5.16 7.54 24.04
C ARG A 914 4.59 8.90 24.48
N LEU A 915 4.12 9.72 23.53
CA LEU A 915 3.49 11.01 23.86
C LEU A 915 2.15 10.84 24.59
N ALA A 916 1.34 9.84 24.22
CA ALA A 916 0.12 9.49 24.95
C ALA A 916 0.42 9.05 26.40
N LEU A 917 1.50 8.29 26.63
CA LEU A 917 1.97 7.97 28.00
C LEU A 917 2.31 9.22 28.81
N LEU A 918 2.95 10.21 28.19
CA LEU A 918 3.31 11.47 28.84
C LEU A 918 2.06 12.33 29.14
N ALA A 919 1.05 12.26 28.27
CA ALA A 919 -0.27 12.85 28.50
C ALA A 919 -1.15 12.08 29.49
N ARG A 920 -0.70 10.92 29.99
CA ARG A 920 -1.45 9.99 30.86
C ARG A 920 -2.70 9.39 30.21
N ASP A 921 -2.72 9.30 28.88
CA ASP A 921 -3.75 8.61 28.11
C ASP A 921 -3.31 7.15 27.87
N TRP A 922 -3.49 6.32 28.89
CA TRP A 922 -2.96 4.95 28.92
C TRP A 922 -3.58 4.04 27.86
N ASP A 923 -4.87 4.24 27.56
CA ASP A 923 -5.58 3.40 26.58
C ASP A 923 -5.12 3.73 25.16
N ARG A 924 -5.00 5.02 24.82
CA ARG A 924 -4.43 5.44 23.54
C ARG A 924 -2.97 5.00 23.39
N ALA A 925 -2.18 5.09 24.45
CA ALA A 925 -0.80 4.62 24.44
C ALA A 925 -0.72 3.11 24.17
N ARG A 926 -1.58 2.31 24.82
CA ARG A 926 -1.65 0.86 24.61
C ARG A 926 -2.00 0.52 23.16
N ASP A 927 -3.07 1.11 22.60
CA ASP A 927 -3.47 0.88 21.20
C ASP A 927 -2.33 1.21 20.23
N LEU A 928 -1.70 2.37 20.39
CA LEU A 928 -0.63 2.82 19.50
C LEU A 928 0.59 1.90 19.55
N HIS A 929 1.03 1.48 20.74
CA HIS A 929 2.16 0.56 20.86
C HIS A 929 1.80 -0.87 20.41
N GLU A 930 0.58 -1.36 20.63
CA GLU A 930 0.16 -2.66 20.11
C GLU A 930 0.14 -2.70 18.59
N ARG A 931 -0.35 -1.63 17.95
CA ARG A 931 -0.33 -1.47 16.49
C ARG A 931 1.09 -1.36 15.96
N ALA A 932 1.94 -0.54 16.60
CA ALA A 932 3.35 -0.43 16.25
C ALA A 932 4.07 -1.79 16.33
N ARG A 933 3.84 -2.55 17.42
CA ARG A 933 4.42 -3.89 17.61
C ARG A 933 3.96 -4.86 16.54
N ARG A 934 2.67 -4.83 16.19
CA ARG A 934 2.10 -5.68 15.14
C ARG A 934 2.75 -5.38 13.79
N ILE A 935 2.81 -4.11 13.40
CA ILE A 935 3.47 -3.69 12.16
C ILE A 935 4.96 -4.04 12.18
N ALA A 936 5.64 -3.87 13.31
CA ALA A 936 7.05 -4.23 13.45
C ALA A 936 7.27 -5.74 13.21
N ALA A 937 6.47 -6.60 13.84
CA ALA A 937 6.48 -8.04 13.60
C ALA A 937 6.09 -8.39 12.16
N GLU A 938 5.13 -7.65 11.58
CA GLU A 938 4.71 -7.76 10.19
C GLU A 938 5.85 -7.43 9.19
N GLN A 939 6.86 -6.69 9.63
CA GLN A 939 8.00 -6.28 8.81
C GLN A 939 9.31 -6.98 9.18
N GLY A 940 9.31 -7.84 10.21
CA GLY A 940 10.55 -8.37 10.81
C GLY A 940 11.45 -7.28 11.39
N TYR A 941 10.85 -6.14 11.78
CA TYR A 941 11.55 -5.01 12.36
C TYR A 941 11.73 -5.22 13.87
N THR A 942 12.70 -6.05 14.23
CA THR A 942 13.01 -6.46 15.61
C THR A 942 13.10 -5.28 16.58
N TYR A 943 13.75 -4.17 16.20
CA TYR A 943 13.87 -3.02 17.08
C TYR A 943 12.53 -2.30 17.31
N GLY A 944 11.67 -2.23 16.29
CA GLY A 944 10.31 -1.72 16.44
C GLY A 944 9.49 -2.53 17.45
N GLU A 945 9.67 -3.85 17.49
CA GLU A 945 9.04 -4.72 18.49
C GLU A 945 9.56 -4.45 19.90
N ILE A 946 10.88 -4.29 20.07
CA ILE A 946 11.49 -3.94 21.36
C ILE A 946 10.98 -2.59 21.85
N HIS A 947 11.00 -1.58 20.98
CA HIS A 947 10.64 -0.20 21.34
C HIS A 947 9.15 -0.06 21.69
N SER A 948 8.27 -0.68 20.90
CA SER A 948 6.83 -0.74 21.20
C SER A 948 6.53 -1.60 22.44
N GLY A 949 7.24 -2.72 22.62
CA GLY A 949 7.15 -3.55 23.83
C GLY A 949 7.55 -2.80 25.10
N MET A 950 8.61 -1.98 25.03
CA MET A 950 9.04 -1.11 26.12
C MET A 950 7.96 -0.06 26.43
N GLY A 951 7.34 0.51 25.40
CA GLY A 951 6.19 1.41 25.55
C GLY A 951 5.01 0.76 26.28
N LEU A 952 4.66 -0.49 25.93
CA LEU A 952 3.63 -1.26 26.63
C LEU A 952 3.98 -1.52 28.09
N ALA A 953 5.23 -1.88 28.38
CA ALA A 953 5.71 -2.07 29.75
C ALA A 953 5.58 -0.79 30.59
N LEU A 954 6.02 0.35 30.04
CA LEU A 954 5.91 1.66 30.67
C LEU A 954 4.45 2.05 30.95
N GLY A 955 3.56 1.83 29.98
CA GLY A 955 2.13 2.09 30.13
C GLY A 955 1.48 1.23 31.20
N ALA A 956 1.73 -0.08 31.16
CA ALA A 956 1.23 -1.02 32.15
C ALA A 956 1.67 -0.62 33.57
N ARG A 957 2.97 -0.35 33.79
CA ARG A 957 3.49 0.09 35.09
C ARG A 957 2.82 1.36 35.58
N ARG A 958 2.72 2.39 34.73
CA ARG A 958 2.15 3.71 35.09
C ARG A 958 0.63 3.65 35.33
N SER A 959 -0.06 2.69 34.72
CA SER A 959 -1.48 2.40 34.97
C SER A 959 -1.72 1.52 36.20
N GLY A 960 -0.66 0.90 36.77
CA GLY A 960 -0.72 0.04 37.96
C GLY A 960 -0.77 -1.46 37.67
N ASP A 961 -0.79 -1.89 36.41
CA ASP A 961 -0.72 -3.31 36.02
C ASP A 961 0.75 -3.77 36.00
N LEU A 962 1.27 -4.08 37.20
CA LEU A 962 2.67 -4.45 37.40
C LEU A 962 3.01 -5.81 36.79
N ASP A 963 2.05 -6.74 36.76
CA ASP A 963 2.24 -8.09 36.23
C ASP A 963 2.37 -8.07 34.70
N ALA A 964 1.52 -7.30 34.01
CA ALA A 964 1.66 -7.10 32.57
C ALA A 964 2.97 -6.37 32.24
N ALA A 965 3.34 -5.35 33.02
CA ALA A 965 4.59 -4.61 32.84
C ALA A 965 5.82 -5.53 32.91
N GLU A 966 5.89 -6.37 33.96
CA GLU A 966 6.96 -7.34 34.13
C GLU A 966 6.97 -8.36 32.98
N ALA A 967 5.83 -8.91 32.58
CA ALA A 967 5.74 -9.85 31.47
C ALA A 967 6.27 -9.27 30.15
N HIS A 968 5.99 -8.00 29.86
CA HIS A 968 6.55 -7.32 28.69
C HIS A 968 8.08 -7.18 28.77
N LEU A 969 8.62 -6.77 29.93
CA LEU A 969 10.07 -6.61 30.13
C LEU A 969 10.82 -7.95 30.05
N LEU A 970 10.27 -9.01 30.65
CA LEU A 970 10.86 -10.36 30.57
C LEU A 970 10.86 -10.88 29.14
N ARG A 971 9.78 -10.64 28.37
CA ARG A 971 9.75 -10.97 26.94
C ARG A 971 10.83 -10.23 26.16
N ILE A 972 11.06 -8.96 26.47
CA ILE A 972 12.14 -8.19 25.83
C ILE A 972 13.51 -8.80 26.17
N ARG A 973 13.76 -9.04 27.45
CA ARG A 973 15.02 -9.60 27.96
C ARG A 973 15.33 -10.96 27.33
N ASP A 974 14.36 -11.86 27.34
CA ASP A 974 14.57 -13.27 26.97
C ASP A 974 14.44 -13.48 25.45
N GLY A 975 13.53 -12.75 24.80
CA GLY A 975 13.26 -12.87 23.37
C GLY A 975 14.27 -12.16 22.46
N PHE A 976 14.96 -11.13 22.97
CA PHE A 976 15.84 -10.28 22.16
C PHE A 976 17.25 -10.09 22.74
N ALA A 977 17.70 -11.01 23.61
CA ALA A 977 19.01 -10.93 24.25
C ALA A 977 20.18 -10.73 23.26
N ALA A 978 20.09 -11.32 22.06
CA ALA A 978 21.13 -11.27 21.03
C ALA A 978 21.28 -9.89 20.34
N VAL A 979 20.29 -9.00 20.48
CA VAL A 979 20.26 -7.67 19.83
C VAL A 979 20.09 -6.54 20.84
N SER A 980 20.22 -6.83 22.14
CA SER A 980 20.10 -5.81 23.18
C SER A 980 21.25 -4.81 23.12
N SER A 981 20.95 -3.55 23.41
CA SER A 981 21.94 -2.49 23.57
C SER A 981 22.13 -2.16 25.04
N ARG A 982 23.29 -1.64 25.43
CA ARG A 982 23.54 -1.18 26.81
C ARG A 982 22.50 -0.15 27.28
N ALA A 983 22.07 0.75 26.39
CA ALA A 983 21.01 1.70 26.71
C ALA A 983 19.65 1.02 26.95
N GLY A 984 19.32 0.00 26.16
CA GLY A 984 18.14 -0.84 26.36
C GLY A 984 18.19 -1.62 27.67
N ASP A 985 19.33 -2.25 27.98
CA ASP A 985 19.54 -3.00 29.22
C ASP A 985 19.45 -2.10 30.46
N HIS A 986 19.97 -0.86 30.37
CA HIS A 986 19.84 0.14 31.41
C HIS A 986 18.36 0.45 31.71
N LEU A 987 17.59 0.75 30.67
CA LEU A 987 16.16 1.07 30.81
C LEU A 987 15.38 -0.14 31.34
N LEU A 988 15.69 -1.35 30.86
CA LEU A 988 15.09 -2.59 31.34
C LEU A 988 15.36 -2.81 32.83
N CYS A 989 16.59 -2.58 33.28
CA CYS A 989 16.93 -2.63 34.71
C CYS A 989 16.18 -1.55 35.51
N ALA A 990 16.08 -0.33 34.99
CA ALA A 990 15.37 0.74 35.68
C ALA A 990 13.88 0.42 35.84
N GLU A 991 13.21 -0.07 34.80
CA GLU A 991 11.78 -0.39 34.85
C GLU A 991 11.47 -1.60 35.74
N LEU A 992 12.29 -2.66 35.73
CA LEU A 992 12.18 -3.75 36.70
C LEU A 992 12.39 -3.26 38.15
N GLY A 993 13.32 -2.32 38.35
CA GLY A 993 13.55 -1.70 39.65
C GLY A 993 12.35 -0.92 40.16
N PHE A 994 11.70 -0.12 39.31
CA PHE A 994 10.48 0.59 39.67
C PHE A 994 9.29 -0.35 39.92
N ILE A 995 9.18 -1.48 39.20
CA ILE A 995 8.15 -2.49 39.48
C ILE A 995 8.37 -3.09 40.87
N ALA A 996 9.60 -3.51 41.20
CA ALA A 996 9.94 -4.01 42.51
C ALA A 996 9.69 -2.96 43.61
N GLU A 997 9.99 -1.68 43.35
CA GLU A 997 9.67 -0.59 44.26
C GLU A 997 8.16 -0.52 44.55
N LEU A 998 7.34 -0.51 43.50
CA LEU A 998 5.88 -0.41 43.62
C LEU A 998 5.25 -1.65 44.28
N ARG A 999 5.93 -2.80 44.26
CA ARG A 999 5.54 -4.01 45.02
C ARG A 999 6.01 -4.00 46.49
N GLY A 1000 6.82 -3.02 46.89
CA GLY A 1000 7.36 -2.90 48.25
C GLY A 1000 8.63 -3.73 48.49
N GLU A 1001 9.32 -4.16 47.43
CA GLU A 1001 10.49 -5.04 47.48
C GLU A 1001 11.80 -4.24 47.42
N ALA A 1002 12.12 -3.49 48.48
CA ALA A 1002 13.24 -2.55 48.50
C ALA A 1002 14.61 -3.17 48.08
N GLY A 1003 14.89 -4.40 48.51
CA GLY A 1003 16.14 -5.10 48.16
C GLY A 1003 16.23 -5.45 46.66
N ALA A 1004 15.14 -5.93 46.07
CA ALA A 1004 15.08 -6.24 44.64
C ALA A 1004 15.16 -4.95 43.80
N ALA A 1005 14.43 -3.90 44.19
CA ALA A 1005 14.46 -2.59 43.54
C ALA A 1005 15.88 -2.03 43.46
N ALA A 1006 16.62 -2.04 44.58
CA ALA A 1006 17.99 -1.54 44.57
C ALA A 1006 18.96 -2.43 43.78
N ALA A 1007 18.79 -3.76 43.80
CA ALA A 1007 19.64 -4.65 43.00
C ALA A 1007 19.53 -4.32 41.50
N HIS A 1008 18.31 -4.08 41.01
CA HIS A 1008 18.05 -3.66 39.64
C HIS A 1008 18.64 -2.27 39.34
N HIS A 1009 18.37 -1.27 40.18
CA HIS A 1009 18.88 0.09 39.94
C HIS A 1009 20.41 0.22 40.11
N LEU A 1010 21.06 -0.60 40.95
CA LEU A 1010 22.52 -0.68 41.04
C LEU A 1010 23.13 -1.26 39.77
N ARG A 1011 22.54 -2.33 39.22
CA ARG A 1011 22.96 -2.86 37.92
C ARG A 1011 22.78 -1.82 36.81
N GLY A 1012 21.64 -1.13 36.80
CA GLY A 1012 21.40 0.00 35.90
C GLY A 1012 22.44 1.11 36.08
N LEU A 1013 22.80 1.47 37.31
CA LEU A 1013 23.82 2.49 37.60
C LEU A 1013 25.19 2.12 37.01
N ASP A 1014 25.59 0.86 37.10
CA ASP A 1014 26.86 0.38 36.53
C ASP A 1014 26.84 0.49 35.00
N ILE A 1015 25.72 0.15 34.36
CA ILE A 1015 25.55 0.34 32.90
C ILE A 1015 25.58 1.83 32.54
N ALA A 1016 24.87 2.69 33.28
CA ALA A 1016 24.83 4.13 33.03
C ALA A 1016 26.21 4.79 33.14
N ARG A 1017 27.06 4.34 34.07
CA ARG A 1017 28.46 4.79 34.19
C ARG A 1017 29.28 4.45 32.96
N VAL A 1018 29.09 3.24 32.42
CA VAL A 1018 29.77 2.80 31.19
C VAL A 1018 29.29 3.58 29.97
N LEU A 1019 27.98 3.91 29.91
CA LEU A 1019 27.41 4.75 28.85
C LEU A 1019 27.88 6.21 28.91
N ALA A 1020 28.35 6.68 30.07
CA ALA A 1020 28.70 8.08 30.32
C ALA A 1020 27.57 9.08 29.99
N GLU A 1021 26.30 8.63 30.07
CA GLU A 1021 25.13 9.44 29.71
C GLU A 1021 24.47 9.99 31.00
N PRO A 1022 24.38 11.33 31.20
CA PRO A 1022 23.95 11.90 32.47
C PRO A 1022 22.47 11.67 32.82
N ARG A 1023 21.58 11.45 31.84
CA ARG A 1023 20.16 11.18 32.10
C ARG A 1023 19.95 9.73 32.54
N ALA A 1024 20.70 8.78 31.98
CA ALA A 1024 20.73 7.39 32.42
C ALA A 1024 21.24 7.29 33.86
N LEU A 1025 22.29 8.05 34.18
CA LEU A 1025 22.78 8.19 35.55
C LEU A 1025 21.69 8.72 36.50
N ALA A 1026 21.02 9.82 36.10
CA ALA A 1026 19.94 10.40 36.90
C ALA A 1026 18.80 9.40 37.16
N LEU A 1027 18.35 8.66 36.14
CA LEU A 1027 17.27 7.67 36.28
C LEU A 1027 17.61 6.56 37.28
N SER A 1028 18.85 6.05 37.26
CA SER A 1028 19.30 5.04 38.23
C SER A 1028 19.34 5.59 39.66
N LEU A 1029 19.77 6.85 39.84
CA LEU A 1029 19.78 7.51 41.15
C LEU A 1029 18.36 7.80 41.67
N GLU A 1030 17.44 8.20 40.78
CA GLU A 1030 16.01 8.40 41.08
C GLU A 1030 15.39 7.09 41.58
N GLY A 1031 15.67 5.97 40.91
CA GLY A 1031 15.23 4.64 41.34
C GLY A 1031 15.84 4.16 42.66
N LEU A 1032 17.14 4.37 42.87
CA LEU A 1032 17.77 4.06 44.16
C LEU A 1032 17.19 4.90 45.31
N ALA A 1033 16.79 6.14 45.04
CA ALA A 1033 16.09 6.97 46.02
C ALA A 1033 14.73 6.38 46.38
N GLY A 1034 13.99 5.82 45.40
CA GLY A 1034 12.75 5.08 45.65
C GLY A 1034 12.95 3.86 46.53
N ALA A 1035 13.95 3.03 46.21
CA ALA A 1035 14.29 1.87 47.03
C ALA A 1035 14.64 2.24 48.47
N ALA A 1036 15.37 3.34 48.68
CA ALA A 1036 15.68 3.86 50.02
C ALA A 1036 14.43 4.41 50.73
N ALA A 1037 13.56 5.14 50.03
CA ALA A 1037 12.34 5.70 50.61
C ALA A 1037 11.37 4.64 51.12
N LEU A 1038 11.35 3.43 50.52
CA LEU A 1038 10.55 2.29 50.98
C LEU A 1038 10.91 1.78 52.38
N ILE A 1039 12.17 1.94 52.81
CA ILE A 1039 12.62 1.51 54.13
C ILE A 1039 11.92 2.32 55.24
N GLY A 1040 11.60 3.59 54.95
CA GLY A 1040 10.74 4.43 55.79
C GLY A 1040 11.37 4.94 57.09
N ASP A 1041 12.70 4.80 57.28
CA ASP A 1041 13.42 5.34 58.43
C ASP A 1041 14.17 6.65 58.12
N GLY A 1042 14.61 7.35 59.17
CA GLY A 1042 15.32 8.63 59.04
C GLY A 1042 16.59 8.56 58.18
N PRO A 1043 17.54 7.66 58.47
CA PRO A 1043 18.74 7.48 57.65
C PRO A 1043 18.47 7.20 56.16
N ALA A 1044 17.50 6.33 55.86
CA ALA A 1044 17.13 5.99 54.49
C ALA A 1044 16.45 7.17 53.78
N ALA A 1045 15.60 7.94 54.48
CA ALA A 1045 14.99 9.14 53.93
C ALA A 1045 16.02 10.26 53.64
N VAL A 1046 17.08 10.40 54.45
CA VAL A 1046 18.22 11.30 54.15
C VAL A 1046 18.96 10.83 52.90
N CYS A 1047 19.17 9.53 52.77
CA CYS A 1047 19.80 8.93 51.60
C CYS A 1047 18.99 9.19 50.32
N ALA A 1048 17.67 8.94 50.37
CA ALA A 1048 16.76 9.22 49.26
C ALA A 1048 16.81 10.70 48.83
N ALA A 1049 16.74 11.64 49.79
CA ALA A 1049 16.83 13.07 49.48
C ALA A 1049 18.16 13.45 48.81
N ARG A 1050 19.29 12.92 49.27
CA ARG A 1050 20.62 13.14 48.66
C ARG A 1050 20.71 12.58 47.24
N LEU A 1051 20.20 11.37 47.00
CA LEU A 1051 20.19 10.76 45.68
C LEU A 1051 19.34 11.55 44.68
N LEU A 1052 18.15 12.02 45.10
CA LEU A 1052 17.32 12.91 44.29
C LEU A 1052 18.03 14.24 43.97
N GLY A 1053 18.76 14.81 44.92
CA GLY A 1053 19.59 16.01 44.70
C GLY A 1053 20.70 15.78 43.67
N ALA A 1054 21.40 14.64 43.77
CA ALA A 1054 22.43 14.25 42.81
C ALA A 1054 21.84 14.02 41.40
N ALA A 1055 20.70 13.35 41.30
CA ALA A 1055 19.98 13.15 40.04
C ALA A 1055 19.57 14.49 39.40
N ALA A 1056 19.03 15.42 40.19
CA ALA A 1056 18.67 16.76 39.72
C ALA A 1056 19.89 17.55 39.20
N ALA A 1057 21.06 17.39 39.83
CA ALA A 1057 22.30 17.98 39.33
C ALA A 1057 22.75 17.35 37.99
N ALA A 1058 22.63 16.02 37.84
CA ALA A 1058 22.93 15.34 36.59
C ALA A 1058 22.01 15.78 35.43
N ARG A 1059 20.69 15.86 35.66
CA ARG A 1059 19.71 16.37 34.69
C ARG A 1059 20.01 17.80 34.22
N ARG A 1060 20.38 18.69 35.15
CA ARG A 1060 20.75 20.08 34.80
C ARG A 1060 22.02 20.19 33.98
N ARG A 1061 23.04 19.36 34.28
CA ARG A 1061 24.27 19.31 33.48
C ARG A 1061 24.00 18.87 32.04
N ALA A 1062 23.03 17.98 31.84
CA ALA A 1062 22.59 17.56 30.51
C ALA A 1062 21.73 18.61 29.77
N GLY A 1063 21.42 19.76 30.39
CA GLY A 1063 20.50 20.75 29.80
C GLY A 1063 19.05 20.24 29.66
N ALA A 1064 18.70 19.14 30.33
CA ALA A 1064 17.42 18.45 30.20
C ALA A 1064 16.80 18.21 31.60
N PRO A 1065 16.21 19.25 32.23
CA PRO A 1065 15.49 19.09 33.50
C PRO A 1065 14.28 18.15 33.30
N LEU A 1066 13.93 17.38 34.33
CA LEU A 1066 12.83 16.42 34.26
C LEU A 1066 11.48 17.14 34.10
N PRO A 1067 10.77 16.99 32.97
CA PRO A 1067 9.53 17.71 32.70
C PRO A 1067 8.38 17.18 33.57
N PRO A 1068 7.34 18.00 33.86
CA PRO A 1068 6.24 17.62 34.76
C PRO A 1068 5.58 16.26 34.47
N ALA A 1069 5.45 15.89 33.20
CA ALA A 1069 4.86 14.61 32.79
C ALA A 1069 5.67 13.38 33.22
N GLU A 1070 6.98 13.54 33.46
CA GLU A 1070 7.90 12.46 33.83
C GLU A 1070 8.28 12.44 35.31
N ARG A 1071 7.86 13.44 36.09
CA ARG A 1071 8.21 13.55 37.51
C ARG A 1071 7.46 12.59 38.44
N GLY A 1072 6.56 11.76 37.93
CA GLY A 1072 5.68 10.92 38.77
C GLY A 1072 6.42 10.09 39.82
N ASP A 1073 7.49 9.39 39.41
CA ASP A 1073 8.31 8.59 40.33
C ASP A 1073 9.07 9.49 41.33
N VAL A 1074 9.72 10.56 40.85
CA VAL A 1074 10.46 11.52 41.67
C VAL A 1074 9.57 12.24 42.70
N ASP A 1075 8.37 12.64 42.30
CA ASP A 1075 7.40 13.33 43.15
C ASP A 1075 6.89 12.39 44.25
N ARG A 1076 6.63 11.11 43.92
CA ARG A 1076 6.26 10.07 44.90
C ARG A 1076 7.37 9.86 45.91
N VAL A 1077 8.61 9.66 45.44
CA VAL A 1077 9.79 9.44 46.32
C VAL A 1077 10.05 10.66 47.21
N THR A 1078 9.92 11.86 46.64
CA THR A 1078 10.07 13.14 47.35
C THR A 1078 9.04 13.27 48.46
N ALA A 1079 7.78 12.94 48.20
CA ALA A 1079 6.72 12.98 49.19
C ALA A 1079 6.98 12.00 50.34
N ALA A 1080 7.40 10.77 50.03
CA ALA A 1080 7.73 9.76 51.04
C ALA A 1080 8.89 10.20 51.94
N ALA A 1081 9.99 10.68 51.36
CA ALA A 1081 11.15 11.16 52.13
C ALA A 1081 10.80 12.40 52.98
N ARG A 1082 10.00 13.33 52.45
CA ARG A 1082 9.53 14.52 53.19
C ARG A 1082 8.62 14.16 54.35
N ALA A 1083 7.79 13.12 54.21
CA ALA A 1083 6.91 12.68 55.29
C ALA A 1083 7.70 12.17 56.51
N VAL A 1084 8.88 11.56 56.29
CA VAL A 1084 9.77 11.06 57.36
C VAL A 1084 10.64 12.17 57.95
N LEU A 1085 11.26 13.02 57.12
CA LEU A 1085 12.23 14.02 57.57
C LEU A 1085 11.63 15.37 57.98
N GLY A 1086 10.45 15.71 57.45
CA GLY A 1086 9.97 17.09 57.40
C GLY A 1086 10.66 17.94 56.33
N ALA A 1087 10.04 19.08 55.98
CA ALA A 1087 10.47 19.93 54.87
C ALA A 1087 11.89 20.55 55.03
N PRO A 1088 12.31 21.05 56.21
CA PRO A 1088 13.63 21.65 56.37
C PRO A 1088 14.77 20.65 56.19
N ALA A 1089 14.70 19.50 56.86
CA ALA A 1089 15.73 18.46 56.79
C ALA A 1089 15.80 17.81 55.40
N PHE A 1090 14.67 17.64 54.71
CA PHE A 1090 14.66 17.21 53.31
C PHE A 1090 15.41 18.22 52.42
N THR A 1091 15.12 19.52 52.57
CA THR A 1091 15.75 20.57 51.74
C THR A 1091 17.26 20.60 51.93
N GLU A 1092 17.73 20.46 53.18
CA GLU A 1092 19.15 20.39 53.50
C GLU A 1092 19.82 19.16 52.87
N ALA A 1093 19.24 17.97 53.04
CA ALA A 1093 19.76 16.72 52.50
C ALA A 1093 19.76 16.71 50.95
N PHE A 1094 18.69 17.20 50.34
CA PHE A 1094 18.60 17.37 48.88
C PHE A 1094 19.67 18.33 48.37
N GLY A 1095 19.82 19.50 49.00
CA GLY A 1095 20.86 20.47 48.64
C GLY A 1095 22.29 19.95 48.82
N ALA A 1096 22.53 19.08 49.81
CA ALA A 1096 23.81 18.39 49.96
C ALA A 1096 24.08 17.43 48.80
N GLY A 1097 23.05 16.69 48.35
CA GLY A 1097 23.12 15.86 47.14
C GLY A 1097 23.41 16.66 45.88
N GLU A 1098 22.79 17.84 45.73
CA GLU A 1098 23.05 18.73 44.58
C GLU A 1098 24.49 19.24 44.55
N ARG A 1099 25.07 19.59 45.71
CA ARG A 1099 26.48 20.04 45.82
C ARG A 1099 27.46 18.89 45.56
N GLY A 1100 27.26 17.74 46.21
CA GLY A 1100 28.08 16.55 45.97
C GLY A 1100 28.01 16.08 44.52
N GLY A 1101 26.83 16.16 43.91
CA GLY A 1101 26.66 15.92 42.47
C GLY A 1101 27.48 16.87 41.60
N ARG A 1102 27.62 18.16 41.99
CA ARG A 1102 28.38 19.20 41.27
C ARG A 1102 29.91 19.07 41.38
N GLU A 1103 30.43 18.56 42.48
CA GLU A 1103 31.85 18.58 42.83
C GLU A 1103 32.65 17.31 42.45
N GLY A 1104 31.99 16.16 42.20
CA GLY A 1104 32.67 14.90 41.82
C GLY A 1104 32.01 13.66 42.42
N SER A 1105 32.50 12.45 42.11
CA SER A 1105 31.79 11.19 42.43
C SER A 1105 31.63 10.88 43.92
N GLU A 1106 32.49 11.39 44.81
CA GLU A 1106 32.56 11.00 46.23
C GLU A 1106 31.24 11.17 46.98
N GLY A 1107 30.57 12.32 46.89
CA GLY A 1107 29.31 12.54 47.60
C GLY A 1107 28.13 11.72 47.07
N THR A 1108 28.15 11.40 45.78
CA THR A 1108 27.16 10.50 45.14
C THR A 1108 27.45 9.04 45.51
N GLU A 1109 28.73 8.65 45.53
CA GLU A 1109 29.17 7.31 45.91
C GLU A 1109 28.90 7.01 47.38
N ASP A 1110 29.05 7.97 48.28
CA ASP A 1110 28.69 7.81 49.69
C ASP A 1110 27.18 7.57 49.87
N ALA A 1111 26.33 8.26 49.11
CA ALA A 1111 24.89 8.02 49.12
C ALA A 1111 24.55 6.62 48.55
N VAL A 1112 25.16 6.23 47.44
CA VAL A 1112 24.99 4.88 46.85
C VAL A 1112 25.51 3.78 47.80
N ARG A 1113 26.63 4.01 48.49
CA ARG A 1113 27.16 3.10 49.52
C ARG A 1113 26.22 3.00 50.71
N GLY A 1114 25.58 4.11 51.09
CA GLY A 1114 24.51 4.15 52.08
C GLY A 1114 23.35 3.23 51.72
N VAL A 1115 22.83 3.29 50.49
CA VAL A 1115 21.75 2.36 50.04
C VAL A 1115 22.20 0.90 50.08
N ARG A 1116 23.43 0.60 49.64
CA ARG A 1116 23.98 -0.77 49.73
C ARG A 1116 24.02 -1.26 51.18
N ALA A 1117 24.51 -0.43 52.10
CA ALA A 1117 24.60 -0.76 53.52
C ALA A 1117 23.23 -0.89 54.21
N LEU A 1118 22.22 -0.14 53.75
CA LEU A 1118 20.85 -0.20 54.29
C LEU A 1118 20.08 -1.45 53.83
N LEU A 1119 20.50 -2.09 52.74
CA LEU A 1119 19.81 -3.22 52.11
C LEU A 1119 20.54 -4.57 52.29
N GLU A 1120 21.81 -4.55 52.69
CA GLU A 1120 22.49 -5.75 53.18
C GLU A 1120 21.95 -6.11 54.58
N PRO A 1121 21.43 -7.33 54.81
CA PRO A 1121 21.04 -7.75 56.14
C PRO A 1121 22.28 -7.78 57.06
N PRO A 1122 22.15 -7.49 58.37
CA PRO A 1122 23.25 -7.65 59.31
C PRO A 1122 23.77 -9.09 59.20
N ALA A 1123 25.09 -9.23 59.03
CA ALA A 1123 25.79 -10.48 58.70
C ALA A 1123 25.17 -11.71 59.38
N GLY A 1124 24.47 -12.57 58.61
CA GLY A 1124 23.85 -13.75 59.19
C GLY A 1124 22.93 -14.63 58.33
N ARG A 1125 22.53 -14.25 57.10
CA ARG A 1125 21.74 -15.15 56.22
C ARG A 1125 22.18 -15.07 54.77
N CYS A 1126 22.78 -16.15 54.27
CA CYS A 1126 23.10 -16.34 52.85
C CYS A 1126 21.81 -16.31 52.01
N LEU A 1127 21.78 -15.44 51.00
CA LEU A 1127 20.90 -15.59 49.84
C LEU A 1127 21.42 -16.72 48.92
N PRO A 1128 20.53 -17.41 48.17
CA PRO A 1128 20.95 -18.45 47.24
C PRO A 1128 21.75 -17.88 46.06
N ALA A 1129 22.72 -18.68 45.59
CA ALA A 1129 23.66 -18.36 44.52
C ALA A 1129 22.98 -17.95 43.19
N PRO A 1130 23.69 -17.19 42.32
CA PRO A 1130 23.13 -16.70 41.06
C PRO A 1130 22.80 -17.86 40.11
N ILE A 1131 21.60 -17.79 39.52
CA ILE A 1131 21.23 -18.62 38.36
C ILE A 1131 22.16 -18.20 37.22
N ARG A 1132 22.96 -19.15 36.74
CA ARG A 1132 23.94 -18.96 35.67
C ARG A 1132 23.25 -18.58 34.37
N THR A 1133 23.74 -17.49 33.79
CA THR A 1133 23.62 -17.09 32.38
C THR A 1133 24.17 -18.15 31.45
#